data_AF-A0A969MC79-F1
#
_entry.id   AF-A0A969MC79-F1
#
_cell.length_a   1.000
_cell.length_b   1.000
_cell.length_c   1.000
_cell.angle_alpha   90.00
_cell.angle_beta   90.00
_cell.angle_gamma   90.00
#
_symmetry.space_group_name_H-M   'P 1'
#
loop_
_entity.id
_entity.type
_entity.pdbx_description
1 polymer ?
#
loop_
_entity_poly.entity_id
_entity_poly.type
_entity_poly.pdbx_seq_one_letter_code
_entity_poly.pdbx_strand_id
1 'polypeptide(L)'
;MPLAKFSNFSGKNLQGCDFRNQNLTGIDFSYADIRGANFTNAILKNANFQNVKAGLPIKRVFALELLILLITIILGIVSGFVPVFTGYLLFPYSISPHNYFAAIVVLSIFIVFAITTIYKDLSTAFLAISCVSVFCGFVLGSMTGTIVGIPSGIVSITVTSLIVYGMLIMMSFLVTVAKQIAGIIIAIMALVSMLISSIIGSITGTRIGVEVAQVFTGSKQLTLFKVEAVEEAAIAATVGSVAVISFISYISWRAYIEDEKFAWMRNLAIVVSSICGTSFQKAELTDANFYYATLKNTNFCNARLTRTNFHLAKQIFLSRFDNTIFFNREIRDLAVTKRGNNQSYAGCNLKGINLDNADLSYINLSETDISESTLEGANLEGANLTKAQVIGTNFRKAIFTAACLSAWNIDSTTQLDEVICDYVYLLNNQQERRPSSGNFAPGDFTKLFQVAINTVDLIFRNGLDLQALSAALANTKLDNEGIALAIKSIENKGNGVVLVRVDVPEFINKEKIHADFYQNYQFALQQIEARHQAELKSKDEQITLYRQHQAELKELMQLIAPIVEKTQKQSTLGKLVVLKLGQGNLNTGFPVTLQISLEGEHPYFESNGELPPAPELVVAYTQWQISYRHSLQGNLRIKFPETQVTNISKRDLFKECDRLGDNLHKQVNLWLNSLQFRPLKEQLLEKLNPDESIRILLQTEDNQLRRIPLHLWDFFERYSQAEMALSATTYERKLKFQSPKSHVRILAILGDSTDINIQKDRALLEQLPNTQVNFLVEPQRQVLNDELWLQEWDILFFAGHSFSESEAGIGYFRINPTDSLTIVELKNALTKAIAQGLQLAIFNSCDGLGLATNLADLHIPQMIVMREPIPDKVAQEFLKNFLTEFSHKKPLYQSVREARMKLQGLEKDFPCASWLPVICQNPAEIPLEW
;
A
#
# COMPACT_ATOMS: atom_id res chain seq x y z
N MET A 1 22.19 17.57 33.63
CA MET A 1 22.90 18.87 33.52
C MET A 1 22.02 19.83 32.74
N PRO A 2 21.90 21.11 33.10
CA PRO A 2 21.00 22.06 32.44
C PRO A 2 21.52 22.42 31.03
N LEU A 3 20.58 22.51 30.07
CA LEU A 3 20.79 22.68 28.62
C LEU A 3 21.48 24.00 28.17
N ALA A 4 21.77 24.93 29.08
CA ALA A 4 22.20 26.29 28.72
C ALA A 4 23.71 26.48 28.42
N LYS A 5 24.52 25.41 28.38
CA LYS A 5 26.00 25.52 28.37
C LYS A 5 26.74 24.88 27.19
N PHE A 6 26.06 24.33 26.20
CA PHE A 6 26.70 23.55 25.13
C PHE A 6 26.34 24.05 23.73
N SER A 7 26.59 25.32 23.43
CA SER A 7 26.46 25.83 22.05
C SER A 7 27.60 25.37 21.12
N ASN A 8 28.66 24.75 21.66
CA ASN A 8 29.85 24.39 20.88
C ASN A 8 30.57 23.14 21.43
N PHE A 9 30.63 22.10 20.61
CA PHE A 9 31.42 20.88 20.78
C PHE A 9 32.49 20.71 19.69
N SER A 10 32.77 21.76 18.92
CA SER A 10 33.74 21.74 17.83
C SER A 10 35.11 21.28 18.32
N GLY A 11 35.72 20.35 17.58
CA GLY A 11 37.03 19.76 17.87
C GLY A 11 37.12 18.93 19.15
N LYS A 12 36.01 18.69 19.87
CA LYS A 12 36.02 17.93 21.13
C LYS A 12 36.08 16.42 20.87
N ASN A 13 36.69 15.70 21.82
CA ASN A 13 36.58 14.25 21.89
C ASN A 13 35.32 13.88 22.68
N LEU A 14 34.32 13.34 21.99
CA LEU A 14 33.01 12.95 22.52
C LEU A 14 32.79 11.44 22.35
N GLN A 15 33.86 10.66 22.31
CA GLN A 15 33.76 9.23 22.09
C GLN A 15 32.93 8.55 23.20
N GLY A 16 31.91 7.80 22.81
CA GLY A 16 31.05 7.07 23.75
C GLY A 16 30.07 7.93 24.56
N CYS A 17 29.98 9.24 24.30
CA CYS A 17 29.04 10.13 24.99
C CYS A 17 27.57 9.79 24.67
N ASP A 18 26.69 9.92 25.66
CA ASP A 18 25.26 9.66 25.52
C ASP A 18 24.48 10.98 25.38
N PHE A 19 23.87 11.15 24.21
CA PHE A 19 23.06 12.29 23.81
C PHE A 19 21.60 11.90 23.51
N ARG A 20 21.16 10.72 23.95
CA ARG A 20 19.82 10.21 23.65
C ARG A 20 18.72 11.14 24.14
N ASN A 21 17.71 11.32 23.29
CA ASN A 21 16.52 12.15 23.55
C ASN A 21 16.84 13.63 23.89
N GLN A 22 18.05 14.10 23.61
CA GLN A 22 18.42 15.50 23.88
C GLN A 22 17.99 16.40 22.72
N ASN A 23 17.64 17.65 23.04
CA ASN A 23 17.51 18.71 22.05
C ASN A 23 18.86 19.41 21.89
N LEU A 24 19.45 19.24 20.72
CA LEU A 24 20.78 19.67 20.32
C LEU A 24 20.70 20.50 19.02
N THR A 25 19.57 21.18 18.82
CA THR A 25 19.32 22.04 17.66
C THR A 25 20.38 23.13 17.53
N GLY A 26 20.97 23.26 16.34
CA GLY A 26 21.96 24.29 16.01
C GLY A 26 23.33 24.11 16.65
N ILE A 27 23.59 22.99 17.35
CA ILE A 27 24.88 22.77 18.02
C ILE A 27 25.98 22.47 17.01
N ASP A 28 27.15 23.05 17.25
CA ASP A 28 28.34 22.80 16.45
C ASP A 28 29.17 21.61 16.97
N PHE A 29 29.19 20.51 16.22
CA PHE A 29 30.04 19.33 16.41
C PHE A 29 31.17 19.25 15.37
N SER A 30 31.44 20.33 14.64
CA SER A 30 32.44 20.31 13.57
C SER A 30 33.80 19.84 14.08
N TYR A 31 34.52 19.04 13.29
CA TYR A 31 35.83 18.47 13.67
C TYR A 31 35.86 17.60 14.94
N ALA A 32 34.71 17.34 15.59
CA ALA A 32 34.66 16.52 16.79
C ALA A 32 34.93 15.03 16.47
N ASP A 33 35.36 14.29 17.49
CA ASP A 33 35.44 12.84 17.45
C ASP A 33 34.26 12.26 18.23
N ILE A 34 33.23 11.83 17.51
CA ILE A 34 31.96 11.33 18.07
C ILE A 34 31.85 9.80 17.96
N ARG A 35 32.96 9.08 17.77
CA ARG A 35 32.92 7.61 17.63
C ARG A 35 32.26 6.98 18.86
N GLY A 36 31.24 6.15 18.63
CA GLY A 36 30.46 5.48 19.67
C GLY A 36 29.50 6.40 20.44
N ALA A 37 29.38 7.68 20.08
CA ALA A 37 28.39 8.57 20.68
C ALA A 37 26.96 8.16 20.29
N ASN A 38 26.01 8.35 21.19
CA ASN A 38 24.63 7.89 21.01
C ASN A 38 23.65 9.07 20.96
N PHE A 39 23.17 9.39 19.76
CA PHE A 39 22.17 10.42 19.47
C PHE A 39 20.77 9.83 19.20
N THR A 40 20.48 8.62 19.69
CA THR A 40 19.18 7.98 19.42
C THR A 40 18.03 8.86 19.90
N ASN A 41 17.06 9.12 19.03
CA ASN A 41 15.93 10.04 19.23
C ASN A 41 16.31 11.50 19.57
N ALA A 42 17.55 11.94 19.32
CA ALA A 42 17.94 13.32 19.56
C ALA A 42 17.34 14.27 18.50
N ILE A 43 17.07 15.52 18.87
CA ILE A 43 16.68 16.60 17.94
C ILE A 43 17.95 17.37 17.58
N LEU A 44 18.39 17.25 16.33
CA LEU A 44 19.66 17.77 15.81
C LEU A 44 19.43 18.68 14.59
N LYS A 45 18.30 19.40 14.56
CA LYS A 45 17.98 20.33 13.48
C LYS A 45 19.09 21.37 13.34
N ASN A 46 19.55 21.65 12.12
CA ASN A 46 20.61 22.62 11.85
C ASN A 46 21.95 22.36 12.59
N ALA A 47 22.17 21.15 13.12
CA ALA A 47 23.43 20.83 13.80
C ALA A 47 24.58 20.71 12.79
N ASN A 48 25.76 21.20 13.15
CA ASN A 48 26.93 21.16 12.28
C ASN A 48 27.84 19.97 12.62
N PHE A 49 27.91 18.97 11.74
CA PHE A 49 28.78 17.80 11.82
C PHE A 49 29.90 17.82 10.76
N GLN A 50 30.23 19.00 10.23
CA GLN A 50 31.28 19.13 9.23
C GLN A 50 32.61 18.55 9.73
N ASN A 51 33.30 17.75 8.91
CA ASN A 51 34.57 17.10 9.26
C ASN A 51 34.54 16.20 10.52
N VAL A 52 33.35 15.82 11.02
CA VAL A 52 33.27 14.97 12.22
C VAL A 52 33.82 13.57 11.95
N LYS A 53 34.38 12.92 12.97
CA LYS A 53 34.76 11.51 12.93
C LYS A 53 33.72 10.69 13.69
N ALA A 54 32.85 10.01 12.96
CA ALA A 54 31.87 9.07 13.50
C ALA A 54 32.31 7.61 13.29
N GLY A 55 31.66 6.69 13.99
CA GLY A 55 31.90 5.25 13.88
C GLY A 55 32.32 4.58 15.17
N LEU A 56 33.14 3.54 15.08
CA LEU A 56 33.54 2.73 16.24
C LEU A 56 34.76 3.33 16.97
N PRO A 57 34.71 3.45 18.32
CA PRO A 57 35.88 3.80 19.11
C PRO A 57 37.00 2.78 18.93
N ILE A 58 38.26 3.20 18.91
CA ILE A 58 39.39 2.30 18.63
C ILE A 58 39.52 1.15 19.66
N LYS A 59 39.14 1.39 20.92
CA LYS A 59 39.10 0.36 21.96
C LYS A 59 38.07 -0.75 21.64
N ARG A 60 36.93 -0.38 21.06
CA ARG A 60 35.89 -1.33 20.62
C ARG A 60 36.35 -2.12 19.41
N VAL A 61 37.11 -1.50 18.49
CA VAL A 61 37.74 -2.19 17.37
C VAL A 61 38.64 -3.32 17.88
N PHE A 62 39.56 -3.03 18.80
CA PHE A 62 40.43 -4.07 19.37
C PHE A 62 39.64 -5.18 20.10
N ALA A 63 38.60 -4.84 20.84
CA ALA A 63 37.76 -5.83 21.52
C ALA A 63 37.02 -6.74 20.50
N LEU A 64 36.53 -6.18 19.39
CA LEU A 64 35.88 -6.94 18.32
C LEU A 64 36.89 -7.84 17.58
N GLU A 65 38.10 -7.36 17.34
CA GLU A 65 39.17 -8.18 16.75
C GLU A 65 39.57 -9.35 17.68
N LEU A 66 39.65 -9.12 18.99
CA LEU A 66 39.89 -10.20 19.96
C LEU A 66 38.76 -11.23 19.96
N LEU A 67 37.51 -10.78 19.84
CA LEU A 67 36.36 -11.66 19.74
C LEU A 67 36.37 -12.47 18.44
N ILE A 68 36.68 -11.83 17.31
CA ILE A 68 36.85 -12.51 16.01
C ILE A 68 37.94 -13.56 16.14
N LEU A 69 39.08 -13.23 16.75
CA LEU A 69 40.16 -14.19 17.02
C LEU A 69 39.67 -15.38 17.85
N LEU A 70 38.97 -15.15 18.96
CA LEU A 70 38.42 -16.22 19.80
C LEU A 70 37.48 -17.14 18.99
N ILE A 71 36.58 -16.56 18.19
CA ILE A 71 35.66 -17.32 17.34
C ILE A 71 36.45 -18.14 16.31
N THR A 72 37.48 -17.58 15.69
CA THR A 72 38.30 -18.32 14.71
C THR A 72 39.07 -19.47 15.33
N ILE A 73 39.56 -19.33 16.57
CA ILE A 73 40.19 -20.42 17.33
C ILE A 73 39.16 -21.54 17.58
N ILE A 74 37.96 -21.20 18.03
CA ILE A 74 36.89 -22.17 18.26
C ILE A 74 36.54 -22.90 16.95
N LEU A 75 36.36 -22.17 15.85
CA LEU A 75 36.08 -22.77 14.54
C LEU A 75 37.23 -23.67 14.08
N GLY A 76 38.49 -23.29 14.33
CA GLY A 76 39.67 -24.12 14.07
C GLY A 76 39.67 -25.42 14.86
N ILE A 77 39.36 -25.37 16.16
CA ILE A 77 39.26 -26.57 17.02
C ILE A 77 38.14 -27.50 16.52
N VAL A 78 36.96 -26.95 16.22
CA VAL A 78 35.84 -27.75 15.73
C VAL A 78 36.15 -28.35 14.35
N SER A 79 36.85 -27.61 13.47
CA SER A 79 37.32 -28.10 12.17
C SER A 79 38.28 -29.29 12.29
N GLY A 80 39.16 -29.33 13.30
CA GLY A 80 40.03 -30.48 13.57
C GLY A 80 39.31 -31.68 14.22
N PHE A 81 38.28 -31.41 15.02
CA PHE A 81 37.51 -32.43 15.75
C PHE A 81 36.55 -33.20 14.84
N VAL A 82 35.77 -32.48 14.01
CA VAL A 82 34.64 -33.05 13.25
C VAL A 82 35.10 -34.17 12.28
N PRO A 83 36.16 -34.02 11.46
CA PRO A 83 36.60 -35.08 10.55
C PRO A 83 37.04 -36.36 11.28
N VAL A 84 37.71 -36.24 12.42
CA VAL A 84 38.17 -37.37 13.24
C VAL A 84 36.98 -38.12 13.83
N PHE A 85 36.03 -37.39 14.42
CA PHE A 85 34.83 -37.97 15.00
C PHE A 85 33.91 -38.60 13.94
N THR A 86 33.78 -37.95 12.78
CA THR A 86 33.02 -38.45 11.62
C THR A 86 33.66 -39.70 11.03
N GLY A 87 34.98 -39.70 10.82
CA GLY A 87 35.73 -40.85 10.32
C GLY A 87 35.58 -42.06 11.23
N TYR A 88 35.59 -41.84 12.55
CA TYR A 88 35.30 -42.86 13.54
C TYR A 88 33.88 -43.43 13.41
N LEU A 89 32.86 -42.57 13.31
CA LEU A 89 31.45 -43.01 13.14
C LEU A 89 31.23 -43.81 11.85
N LEU A 90 31.98 -43.48 10.79
CA LEU A 90 31.84 -44.10 9.46
C LEU A 90 32.62 -45.40 9.31
N PHE A 91 33.80 -45.51 9.92
CA PHE A 91 34.73 -46.62 9.71
C PHE A 91 35.31 -47.15 11.05
N PRO A 92 34.48 -47.69 11.95
CA PRO A 92 34.93 -48.12 13.29
C PRO A 92 35.98 -49.26 13.28
N TYR A 93 36.22 -49.93 12.13
CA TYR A 93 37.12 -51.09 12.02
C TYR A 93 38.13 -51.04 10.85
N SER A 94 38.25 -49.93 10.11
CA SER A 94 39.08 -49.90 8.87
C SER A 94 39.78 -48.57 8.61
N ILE A 95 40.27 -47.91 9.65
CA ILE A 95 41.17 -46.76 9.45
C ILE A 95 42.57 -47.33 9.17
N SER A 96 42.91 -47.47 7.89
CA SER A 96 44.30 -47.56 7.46
C SER A 96 44.86 -46.13 7.43
N PRO A 97 46.08 -45.87 7.96
CA PRO A 97 46.71 -44.55 7.94
C PRO A 97 46.98 -44.02 6.51
N HIS A 98 46.83 -44.82 5.45
CA HIS A 98 47.09 -44.38 4.07
C HIS A 98 45.84 -43.99 3.26
N ASN A 99 44.76 -43.57 3.92
CA ASN A 99 43.48 -43.32 3.25
C ASN A 99 43.35 -41.92 2.62
N TYR A 100 44.17 -41.66 1.59
CA TYR A 100 44.13 -40.42 0.78
C TYR A 100 42.80 -40.19 0.07
N PHE A 101 41.97 -41.23 -0.08
CA PHE A 101 40.71 -41.17 -0.81
C PHE A 101 39.72 -40.18 -0.18
N ALA A 102 39.57 -40.20 1.15
CA ALA A 102 38.65 -39.29 1.84
C ALA A 102 39.07 -37.81 1.68
N ALA A 103 40.38 -37.53 1.73
CA ALA A 103 40.92 -36.20 1.53
C ALA A 103 40.68 -35.68 0.10
N ILE A 104 40.84 -36.54 -0.92
CA ILE A 104 40.57 -36.19 -2.33
C ILE A 104 39.08 -35.90 -2.55
N VAL A 105 38.18 -36.67 -1.94
CA VAL A 105 36.73 -36.44 -2.04
C VAL A 105 36.36 -35.09 -1.43
N VAL A 106 36.82 -34.80 -0.20
CA VAL A 106 36.54 -33.50 0.46
C VAL A 106 37.11 -32.33 -0.34
N LEU A 107 38.33 -32.45 -0.87
CA LEU A 107 38.95 -31.43 -1.71
C LEU A 107 38.16 -31.21 -3.02
N SER A 108 37.69 -32.28 -3.66
CA SER A 108 36.90 -32.20 -4.89
C SER A 108 35.56 -31.50 -4.65
N ILE A 109 34.88 -31.82 -3.53
CA ILE A 109 33.62 -31.16 -3.16
C ILE A 109 33.88 -29.68 -2.85
N PHE A 110 34.98 -29.33 -2.16
CA PHE A 110 35.37 -27.94 -1.93
C PHE A 110 35.64 -27.18 -3.23
N ILE A 111 36.32 -27.80 -4.21
CA ILE A 111 36.56 -27.19 -5.52
C ILE A 111 35.24 -26.91 -6.24
N VAL A 112 34.31 -27.88 -6.24
CA VAL A 112 32.97 -27.69 -6.82
C VAL A 112 32.21 -26.57 -6.11
N PHE A 113 32.25 -26.51 -4.77
CA PHE A 113 31.67 -25.42 -3.98
C PHE A 113 32.23 -24.06 -4.38
N ALA A 114 33.56 -23.95 -4.46
CA ALA A 114 34.25 -22.72 -4.75
C ALA A 114 33.93 -22.23 -6.17
N ILE A 115 34.03 -23.11 -7.16
CA ILE A 115 33.71 -22.80 -8.56
C ILE A 115 32.25 -22.37 -8.67
N THR A 116 31.32 -23.12 -8.08
CA THR A 116 29.88 -22.81 -8.17
C THR A 116 29.56 -21.46 -7.51
N THR A 117 30.17 -21.16 -6.35
CA THR A 117 30.02 -19.87 -5.66
C THR A 117 30.58 -18.71 -6.48
N ILE A 118 31.70 -18.90 -7.16
CA ILE A 118 32.34 -17.87 -8.01
C ILE A 118 31.46 -17.55 -9.22
N TYR A 119 31.00 -18.57 -9.94
CA TYR A 119 30.31 -18.40 -11.22
C TYR A 119 28.81 -18.11 -11.08
N LYS A 120 28.13 -18.75 -10.12
CA LYS A 120 26.69 -18.59 -9.91
C LYS A 120 26.42 -17.77 -8.65
N ASP A 121 26.09 -18.41 -7.55
CA ASP A 121 25.84 -17.81 -6.24
C ASP A 121 25.97 -18.87 -5.13
N LEU A 122 25.86 -18.43 -3.87
CA LEU A 122 26.02 -19.30 -2.71
C LEU A 122 24.88 -20.33 -2.58
N SER A 123 23.65 -19.98 -2.98
CA SER A 123 22.48 -20.87 -2.91
C SER A 123 22.63 -22.08 -3.83
N THR A 124 23.06 -21.82 -5.06
CA THR A 124 23.32 -22.85 -6.07
C THR A 124 24.48 -23.74 -5.66
N ALA A 125 25.51 -23.17 -5.01
CA ALA A 125 26.63 -23.93 -4.49
C ALA A 125 26.20 -24.92 -3.38
N PHE A 126 25.27 -24.53 -2.50
CA PHE A 126 24.68 -25.45 -1.51
C PHE A 126 23.91 -26.60 -2.14
N LEU A 127 23.05 -26.32 -3.14
CA LEU A 127 22.28 -27.34 -3.84
C LEU A 127 23.17 -28.35 -4.57
N ALA A 128 24.20 -27.87 -5.27
CA ALA A 128 25.15 -28.71 -5.98
C ALA A 128 25.83 -29.72 -5.03
N ILE A 129 26.17 -29.28 -3.82
CA ILE A 129 26.88 -30.14 -2.87
C ILE A 129 25.96 -31.13 -2.19
N SER A 130 24.74 -30.72 -1.80
CA SER A 130 23.76 -31.67 -1.28
C SER A 130 23.56 -32.86 -2.23
N CYS A 131 23.54 -32.59 -3.54
CA CYS A 131 23.46 -33.64 -4.56
C CYS A 131 24.73 -34.52 -4.60
N VAL A 132 25.93 -33.93 -4.56
CA VAL A 132 27.20 -34.67 -4.58
C VAL A 132 27.40 -35.50 -3.31
N SER A 133 27.05 -34.97 -2.13
CA SER A 133 27.16 -35.67 -0.85
C SER A 133 26.23 -36.88 -0.77
N VAL A 134 25.00 -36.77 -1.28
CA VAL A 134 24.06 -37.90 -1.38
C VAL A 134 24.61 -38.98 -2.31
N PHE A 135 25.16 -38.59 -3.46
CA PHE A 135 25.78 -39.52 -4.40
C PHE A 135 27.00 -40.23 -3.82
N CYS A 136 27.93 -39.50 -3.18
CA CYS A 136 29.08 -40.09 -2.51
C CYS A 136 28.70 -41.03 -1.36
N GLY A 137 27.67 -40.67 -0.58
CA GLY A 137 27.13 -41.54 0.48
C GLY A 137 26.58 -42.86 -0.07
N PHE A 138 25.89 -42.83 -1.21
CA PHE A 138 25.38 -44.02 -1.89
C PHE A 138 26.51 -44.93 -2.40
N VAL A 139 27.53 -44.35 -3.05
CA VAL A 139 28.69 -45.10 -3.56
C VAL A 139 29.47 -45.76 -2.41
N LEU A 140 29.73 -45.03 -1.33
CA LEU A 140 30.47 -45.57 -0.17
C LEU A 140 29.69 -46.70 0.53
N GLY A 141 28.37 -46.58 0.67
CA GLY A 141 27.52 -47.64 1.21
C GLY A 141 27.53 -48.92 0.38
N SER A 142 27.72 -48.81 -0.94
CA SER A 142 27.81 -49.98 -1.84
C SER A 142 29.16 -50.73 -1.73
N MET A 143 30.24 -50.05 -1.35
CA MET A 143 31.59 -50.63 -1.29
C MET A 143 31.88 -51.38 0.01
N THR A 144 31.22 -51.05 1.13
CA THR A 144 31.49 -51.67 2.44
C THR A 144 30.69 -52.94 2.72
N GLY A 145 29.74 -53.31 1.85
CA GLY A 145 29.03 -54.60 1.91
C GLY A 145 28.06 -54.79 3.08
N THR A 146 27.91 -53.81 3.98
CA THR A 146 27.00 -53.89 5.13
C THR A 146 25.69 -53.16 4.84
N ILE A 147 24.62 -53.92 4.62
CA ILE A 147 23.25 -53.40 4.36
C ILE A 147 22.63 -52.73 5.61
N VAL A 148 23.25 -52.81 6.79
CA VAL A 148 22.68 -52.33 8.08
C VAL A 148 23.04 -50.86 8.42
N GLY A 149 23.87 -50.15 7.63
CA GLY A 149 24.37 -48.81 7.98
C GLY A 149 23.86 -47.63 7.14
N ILE A 150 22.84 -47.82 6.29
CA ILE A 150 22.41 -46.84 5.29
C ILE A 150 21.99 -45.46 5.88
N PRO A 151 21.45 -45.34 7.12
CA PRO A 151 21.17 -44.03 7.70
C PRO A 151 22.43 -43.29 8.21
N SER A 152 23.38 -43.99 8.85
CA SER A 152 24.48 -43.32 9.57
C SER A 152 25.54 -42.76 8.61
N GLY A 153 25.82 -43.45 7.51
CA GLY A 153 26.80 -43.04 6.50
C GLY A 153 26.43 -41.74 5.78
N ILE A 154 25.20 -41.69 5.28
CA ILE A 154 24.65 -40.53 4.56
C ILE A 154 24.48 -39.35 5.53
N VAL A 155 23.93 -39.57 6.73
CA VAL A 155 23.75 -38.50 7.73
C VAL A 155 25.10 -37.90 8.14
N SER A 156 26.13 -38.73 8.38
CA SER A 156 27.43 -38.27 8.85
C SER A 156 28.18 -37.42 7.80
N ILE A 157 28.26 -37.85 6.54
CA ILE A 157 28.92 -37.06 5.47
C ILE A 157 28.18 -35.76 5.21
N THR A 158 26.84 -35.80 5.18
CA THR A 158 26.03 -34.62 4.88
C THR A 158 26.10 -33.60 6.01
N VAL A 159 26.04 -34.04 7.28
CA VAL A 159 26.19 -33.17 8.47
C VAL A 159 27.58 -32.57 8.53
N THR A 160 28.63 -33.34 8.30
CA THR A 160 30.01 -32.85 8.33
C THR A 160 30.28 -31.83 7.23
N SER A 161 29.77 -32.07 6.03
CA SER A 161 29.88 -31.13 4.92
C SER A 161 29.14 -29.83 5.24
N LEU A 162 27.90 -29.89 5.75
CA LEU A 162 27.12 -28.72 6.17
C LEU A 162 27.82 -27.89 7.25
N ILE A 163 28.44 -28.54 8.24
CA ILE A 163 29.21 -27.87 9.30
C ILE A 163 30.40 -27.12 8.68
N VAL A 164 31.19 -27.78 7.83
CA VAL A 164 32.37 -27.16 7.19
C VAL A 164 31.99 -25.95 6.34
N TYR A 165 30.89 -26.01 5.56
CA TYR A 165 30.45 -24.85 4.78
C TYR A 165 29.90 -23.72 5.64
N GLY A 166 29.15 -24.06 6.70
CA GLY A 166 28.73 -23.09 7.70
C GLY A 166 29.92 -22.34 8.30
N MET A 167 31.01 -23.05 8.57
CA MET A 167 32.26 -22.43 9.02
C MET A 167 32.90 -21.53 7.96
N LEU A 168 32.97 -21.96 6.69
CA LEU A 168 33.55 -21.16 5.60
C LEU A 168 32.79 -19.85 5.38
N ILE A 169 31.46 -19.90 5.44
CA ILE A 169 30.60 -18.72 5.34
C ILE A 169 30.79 -17.82 6.56
N MET A 170 30.80 -18.40 7.76
CA MET A 170 31.05 -17.66 9.00
C MET A 170 32.43 -16.97 8.96
N MET A 171 33.47 -17.67 8.52
CA MET A 171 34.82 -17.13 8.36
C MET A 171 34.86 -15.99 7.34
N SER A 172 34.22 -16.17 6.18
CA SER A 172 34.10 -15.11 5.17
C SER A 172 33.35 -13.89 5.69
N PHE A 173 32.31 -14.13 6.49
CA PHE A 173 31.57 -13.08 7.17
C PHE A 173 32.43 -12.35 8.20
N LEU A 174 33.18 -13.05 9.05
CA LEU A 174 34.06 -12.46 10.05
C LEU A 174 35.15 -11.57 9.42
N VAL A 175 35.79 -12.01 8.33
CA VAL A 175 36.77 -11.19 7.60
C VAL A 175 36.11 -9.97 6.96
N THR A 176 34.90 -10.12 6.43
CA THR A 176 34.12 -9.00 5.89
C THR A 176 33.80 -7.99 6.99
N VAL A 177 33.37 -8.46 8.17
CA VAL A 177 33.12 -7.63 9.36
C VAL A 177 34.39 -6.93 9.84
N ALA A 178 35.53 -7.63 9.92
CA ALA A 178 36.82 -7.03 10.29
C ALA A 178 37.21 -5.91 9.33
N LYS A 179 37.08 -6.15 8.01
CA LYS A 179 37.33 -5.13 6.98
C LYS A 179 36.40 -3.92 7.12
N GLN A 180 35.11 -4.16 7.39
CA GLN A 180 34.09 -3.13 7.63
C GLN A 180 34.40 -2.29 8.88
N ILE A 181 34.88 -2.90 9.97
CA ILE A 181 35.18 -2.22 11.24
C ILE A 181 36.50 -1.45 11.16
N ALA A 182 37.53 -2.06 10.58
CA ALA A 182 38.92 -1.71 10.89
C ALA A 182 39.74 -1.36 9.64
N GLY A 183 39.24 -1.70 8.45
CA GLY A 183 39.91 -1.44 7.17
C GLY A 183 40.77 -2.62 6.71
N ILE A 184 41.47 -2.44 5.59
CA ILE A 184 42.11 -3.56 4.87
C ILE A 184 43.30 -4.17 5.61
N ILE A 185 44.11 -3.34 6.28
CA ILE A 185 45.31 -3.79 7.01
C ILE A 185 44.91 -4.75 8.14
N ILE A 186 43.86 -4.41 8.87
CA ILE A 186 43.38 -5.23 9.99
C ILE A 186 42.69 -6.49 9.48
N ALA A 187 41.98 -6.43 8.35
CA ALA A 187 41.47 -7.63 7.69
C ALA A 187 42.59 -8.60 7.27
N ILE A 188 43.74 -8.10 6.81
CA ILE A 188 44.92 -8.94 6.52
C ILE A 188 45.45 -9.58 7.79
N MET A 189 45.56 -8.82 8.89
CA MET A 189 45.96 -9.40 10.19
C MET A 189 44.98 -10.46 10.67
N ALA A 190 43.67 -10.27 10.48
CA ALA A 190 42.66 -11.27 10.80
C ALA A 190 42.85 -12.54 9.95
N LEU A 191 43.14 -12.42 8.65
CA LEU A 191 43.45 -13.56 7.77
C LEU A 191 44.71 -14.32 8.22
N VAL A 192 45.77 -13.61 8.60
CA VAL A 192 47.00 -14.23 9.13
C VAL A 192 46.72 -14.93 10.46
N SER A 193 45.94 -14.30 11.33
CA SER A 193 45.54 -14.88 12.61
C SER A 193 44.69 -16.14 12.43
N MET A 194 43.79 -16.13 11.45
CA MET A 194 43.00 -17.30 11.04
C MET A 194 43.87 -18.46 10.53
N LEU A 195 44.95 -18.17 9.80
CA LEU A 195 45.90 -19.20 9.37
C LEU A 195 46.56 -19.88 10.58
N ILE A 196 47.05 -19.08 11.52
CA ILE A 196 47.73 -19.57 12.72
C ILE A 196 46.74 -20.36 13.61
N SER A 197 45.53 -19.83 13.82
CA SER A 197 44.51 -20.47 14.65
C SER A 197 43.93 -21.73 14.00
N SER A 198 43.85 -21.80 12.67
CA SER A 198 43.49 -23.02 11.92
C SER A 198 44.49 -24.15 12.17
N ILE A 199 45.79 -23.87 12.09
CA ILE A 199 46.86 -24.88 12.30
C ILE A 199 46.82 -25.40 13.75
N ILE A 200 46.84 -24.49 14.74
CA ILE A 200 46.82 -24.85 16.16
C ILE A 200 45.50 -25.55 16.54
N GLY A 201 44.37 -25.01 16.04
CA GLY A 201 43.04 -25.54 16.27
C GLY A 201 42.87 -26.94 15.69
N SER A 202 43.37 -27.18 14.47
CA SER A 202 43.30 -28.51 13.85
C SER A 202 44.04 -29.55 14.68
N ILE A 203 45.29 -29.27 15.07
CA ILE A 203 46.09 -30.19 15.91
C ILE A 203 45.39 -30.48 17.24
N THR A 204 44.87 -29.43 17.89
CA THR A 204 44.20 -29.53 19.18
C THR A 204 42.87 -30.29 19.07
N GLY A 205 42.06 -29.96 18.06
CA GLY A 205 40.78 -30.60 17.77
C GLY A 205 40.93 -32.07 17.42
N THR A 206 41.95 -32.44 16.65
CA THR A 206 42.29 -33.84 16.35
C THR A 206 42.65 -34.59 17.63
N ARG A 207 43.48 -34.02 18.51
CA ARG A 207 43.82 -34.64 19.80
C ARG A 207 42.59 -34.88 20.67
N ILE A 208 41.72 -33.88 20.81
CA ILE A 208 40.47 -34.00 21.57
C ILE A 208 39.55 -35.06 20.95
N GLY A 209 39.40 -35.05 19.61
CA GLY A 209 38.58 -36.02 18.89
C GLY A 209 39.04 -37.47 19.11
N VAL A 210 40.35 -37.71 19.07
CA VAL A 210 40.94 -39.02 19.36
C VAL A 210 40.68 -39.45 20.81
N GLU A 211 40.81 -38.55 21.78
CA GLU A 211 40.54 -38.88 23.20
C GLU A 211 39.08 -39.16 23.47
N VAL A 212 38.16 -38.38 22.89
CA VAL A 212 36.72 -38.65 22.98
C VAL A 212 36.39 -40.00 22.35
N ALA A 213 36.94 -40.32 21.17
CA ALA A 213 36.76 -41.61 20.53
C ALA A 213 37.33 -42.78 21.37
N GLN A 214 38.46 -42.59 22.06
CA GLN A 214 39.03 -43.58 22.99
C GLN A 214 38.06 -43.90 24.14
N VAL A 215 37.41 -42.88 24.72
CA VAL A 215 36.43 -43.06 25.80
C VAL A 215 35.20 -43.84 25.32
N PHE A 216 34.68 -43.52 24.13
CA PHE A 216 33.53 -44.23 23.56
C PHE A 216 33.82 -45.67 23.14
N THR A 217 35.06 -46.00 22.78
CA THR A 217 35.44 -47.36 22.30
C THR A 217 35.96 -48.29 23.38
N GLY A 218 36.48 -47.76 24.49
CA GLY A 218 37.15 -48.56 25.52
C GLY A 218 38.46 -49.23 25.05
N SER A 219 39.01 -48.83 23.89
CA SER A 219 40.16 -49.51 23.28
C SER A 219 41.50 -48.78 23.53
N LYS A 220 42.51 -49.52 24.00
CA LYS A 220 43.89 -49.01 24.18
C LYS A 220 44.71 -48.97 22.88
N GLN A 221 44.23 -49.53 21.76
CA GLN A 221 44.97 -49.51 20.48
C GLN A 221 45.02 -48.13 19.81
N LEU A 222 44.15 -47.19 20.20
CA LEU A 222 44.14 -45.82 19.65
C LEU A 222 45.32 -44.93 20.12
N THR A 223 46.20 -45.39 21.02
CA THR A 223 47.39 -44.61 21.42
C THR A 223 48.50 -44.59 20.36
N LEU A 224 48.58 -45.59 19.47
CA LEU A 224 49.52 -45.56 18.34
C LEU A 224 49.05 -44.58 17.24
N PHE A 225 47.73 -44.51 17.03
CA PHE A 225 47.05 -43.55 16.15
C PHE A 225 47.27 -42.08 16.55
N LYS A 226 47.59 -41.79 17.82
CA LYS A 226 47.77 -40.42 18.34
C LYS A 226 48.96 -39.67 17.71
N VAL A 227 49.98 -40.36 17.17
CA VAL A 227 51.20 -39.71 16.66
C VAL A 227 51.14 -39.52 15.14
N GLU A 228 50.84 -40.58 14.38
CA GLU A 228 50.76 -40.52 12.91
C GLU A 228 49.59 -39.66 12.41
N ALA A 229 48.40 -39.79 13.02
CA ALA A 229 47.24 -38.99 12.62
C ALA A 229 47.42 -37.49 12.92
N VAL A 230 48.28 -37.12 13.88
CA VAL A 230 48.56 -35.71 14.21
C VAL A 230 49.54 -35.09 13.22
N GLU A 231 50.55 -35.84 12.75
CA GLU A 231 51.47 -35.36 11.71
C GLU A 231 50.79 -35.23 10.35
N GLU A 232 49.98 -36.20 9.94
CA GLU A 232 49.21 -36.12 8.68
C GLU A 232 48.13 -35.03 8.74
N ALA A 233 47.43 -34.88 9.87
CA ALA A 233 46.47 -33.79 10.06
C ALA A 233 47.14 -32.41 9.96
N ALA A 234 48.37 -32.25 10.44
CA ALA A 234 49.11 -30.99 10.33
C ALA A 234 49.47 -30.63 8.87
N ILE A 235 49.90 -31.63 8.07
CA ILE A 235 50.24 -31.42 6.65
C ILE A 235 48.97 -31.12 5.84
N ALA A 236 47.90 -31.90 6.02
CA ALA A 236 46.61 -31.70 5.34
C ALA A 236 45.96 -30.36 5.73
N ALA A 237 46.03 -29.97 7.00
CA ALA A 237 45.55 -28.67 7.48
C ALA A 237 46.30 -27.49 6.82
N THR A 238 47.58 -27.64 6.54
CA THR A 238 48.40 -26.57 5.94
C THR A 238 48.01 -26.33 4.47
N VAL A 239 47.91 -27.38 3.66
CA VAL A 239 47.55 -27.26 2.22
C VAL A 239 46.09 -26.84 2.05
N GLY A 240 45.17 -27.42 2.83
CA GLY A 240 43.74 -27.06 2.80
C GLY A 240 43.49 -25.61 3.26
N SER A 241 44.21 -25.13 4.27
CA SER A 241 44.04 -23.77 4.80
C SER A 241 44.37 -22.69 3.77
N VAL A 242 45.40 -22.88 2.94
CA VAL A 242 45.77 -21.89 1.91
C VAL A 242 44.66 -21.73 0.86
N ALA A 243 44.08 -22.83 0.39
CA ALA A 243 42.97 -22.79 -0.58
C ALA A 243 41.72 -22.14 0.01
N VAL A 244 41.39 -22.49 1.26
CA VAL A 244 40.27 -21.91 2.02
C VAL A 244 40.45 -20.42 2.26
N ILE A 245 41.63 -19.99 2.69
CA ILE A 245 41.94 -18.57 2.94
C ILE A 245 41.89 -17.77 1.64
N SER A 246 42.38 -18.33 0.53
CA SER A 246 42.30 -17.70 -0.78
C SER A 246 40.83 -17.49 -1.20
N PHE A 247 39.98 -18.49 -0.97
CA PHE A 247 38.55 -18.42 -1.26
C PHE A 247 37.80 -17.43 -0.34
N ILE A 248 38.09 -17.43 0.96
CA ILE A 248 37.57 -16.44 1.92
C ILE A 248 37.98 -15.03 1.50
N SER A 249 39.25 -14.85 1.14
CA SER A 249 39.79 -13.57 0.68
C SER A 249 39.07 -13.09 -0.58
N TYR A 250 38.77 -14.01 -1.51
CA TYR A 250 37.94 -13.72 -2.68
C TYR A 250 36.54 -13.25 -2.28
N ILE A 251 35.81 -14.00 -1.45
CA ILE A 251 34.45 -13.63 -1.02
C ILE A 251 34.46 -12.26 -0.32
N SER A 252 35.37 -12.05 0.63
CA SER A 252 35.49 -10.78 1.36
C SER A 252 35.92 -9.63 0.44
N TRP A 253 36.72 -9.89 -0.59
CA TRP A 253 37.04 -8.89 -1.62
C TRP A 253 35.80 -8.54 -2.45
N ARG A 254 35.06 -9.54 -2.96
CA ARG A 254 33.83 -9.34 -3.76
C ARG A 254 32.75 -8.62 -2.97
N ALA A 255 32.54 -9.01 -1.71
CA ALA A 255 31.63 -8.32 -0.79
C ALA A 255 32.02 -6.84 -0.60
N TYR A 256 33.33 -6.53 -0.60
CA TYR A 256 33.84 -5.19 -0.43
C TYR A 256 33.75 -4.31 -1.68
N ILE A 257 34.04 -4.84 -2.87
CA ILE A 257 33.87 -4.10 -4.14
C ILE A 257 32.40 -4.00 -4.59
N GLU A 258 31.49 -4.25 -3.65
CA GLU A 258 30.06 -4.07 -3.80
C GLU A 258 29.39 -4.97 -4.85
N ASP A 259 29.91 -6.19 -5.03
CA ASP A 259 29.26 -7.22 -5.84
C ASP A 259 27.87 -7.57 -5.26
N GLU A 260 26.85 -7.60 -6.11
CA GLU A 260 25.47 -7.93 -5.73
C GLU A 260 25.34 -9.37 -5.20
N LYS A 261 26.13 -10.31 -5.73
CA LYS A 261 26.12 -11.71 -5.28
C LYS A 261 26.39 -11.86 -3.77
N PHE A 262 27.13 -10.92 -3.21
CA PHE A 262 27.53 -10.90 -1.80
C PHE A 262 26.92 -9.70 -1.04
N ALA A 263 25.88 -9.06 -1.59
CA ALA A 263 25.21 -7.92 -0.95
C ALA A 263 24.63 -8.28 0.42
N TRP A 264 24.07 -9.48 0.58
CA TRP A 264 23.54 -9.95 1.86
C TRP A 264 24.62 -9.98 2.95
N MET A 265 25.84 -10.44 2.61
CA MET A 265 26.96 -10.55 3.55
C MET A 265 27.48 -9.17 3.92
N ARG A 266 27.60 -8.27 2.93
CA ARG A 266 27.97 -6.86 3.14
C ARG A 266 26.95 -6.15 4.05
N ASN A 267 25.67 -6.27 3.75
CA ASN A 267 24.59 -5.63 4.52
C ASN A 267 24.58 -6.12 5.96
N LEU A 268 24.70 -7.43 6.19
CA LEU A 268 24.79 -7.99 7.54
C LEU A 268 26.05 -7.50 8.28
N ALA A 269 27.18 -7.37 7.58
CA ALA A 269 28.42 -6.87 8.17
C ALA A 269 28.32 -5.39 8.55
N ILE A 270 27.61 -4.57 7.76
CA ILE A 270 27.28 -3.17 8.11
C ILE A 270 26.40 -3.14 9.35
N VAL A 271 25.36 -4.00 9.42
CA VAL A 271 24.49 -4.10 10.61
C VAL A 271 25.31 -4.42 11.85
N VAL A 272 26.10 -5.50 11.84
CA VAL A 272 26.91 -5.94 12.99
C VAL A 272 27.92 -4.88 13.40
N SER A 273 28.62 -4.28 12.43
CA SER A 273 29.62 -3.24 12.75
C SER A 273 29.00 -1.93 13.26
N SER A 274 27.76 -1.62 12.91
CA SER A 274 27.07 -0.42 13.40
C SER A 274 26.60 -0.50 14.87
N ILE A 275 26.48 -1.70 15.47
CA ILE A 275 25.87 -1.91 16.81
C ILE A 275 26.57 -1.09 17.91
N CYS A 276 27.89 -0.95 17.82
CA CYS A 276 28.69 -0.20 18.81
C CYS A 276 29.29 1.09 18.24
N GLY A 277 28.88 1.47 17.03
CA GLY A 277 29.32 2.72 16.39
C GLY A 277 28.52 3.93 16.86
N THR A 278 28.76 5.06 16.21
CA THR A 278 27.94 6.27 16.43
C THR A 278 26.51 6.01 15.99
N SER A 279 25.52 6.33 16.82
CA SER A 279 24.10 6.12 16.51
C SER A 279 23.37 7.46 16.36
N PHE A 280 22.73 7.65 15.22
CA PHE A 280 21.70 8.65 14.94
C PHE A 280 20.33 8.00 14.71
N GLN A 281 20.13 6.77 15.22
CA GLN A 281 18.88 6.05 15.04
C GLN A 281 17.69 6.90 15.49
N LYS A 282 16.66 7.06 14.65
CA LYS A 282 15.47 7.88 14.92
C LYS A 282 15.74 9.36 15.28
N ALA A 283 16.96 9.86 15.06
CA ALA A 283 17.28 11.27 15.29
C ALA A 283 16.61 12.16 14.24
N GLU A 284 16.32 13.41 14.61
CA GLU A 284 15.85 14.43 13.67
C GLU A 284 17.03 15.29 13.22
N LEU A 285 17.53 15.04 12.01
CA LEU A 285 18.72 15.65 11.42
C LEU A 285 18.37 16.66 10.31
N THR A 286 17.17 17.22 10.36
CA THR A 286 16.71 18.19 9.37
C THR A 286 17.70 19.35 9.25
N ASP A 287 18.17 19.66 8.04
CA ASP A 287 19.17 20.71 7.77
C ASP A 287 20.54 20.51 8.46
N ALA A 288 20.84 19.32 9.00
CA ALA A 288 22.15 19.03 9.59
C ALA A 288 23.25 18.93 8.52
N ASN A 289 24.47 19.35 8.86
CA ASN A 289 25.58 19.41 7.91
C ASN A 289 26.65 18.34 8.17
N PHE A 290 26.79 17.33 7.32
CA PHE A 290 27.84 16.30 7.35
C PHE A 290 28.92 16.50 6.27
N TYR A 291 29.11 17.74 5.78
CA TYR A 291 30.14 18.04 4.79
C TYR A 291 31.52 17.51 5.22
N TYR A 292 32.17 16.69 4.39
CA TYR A 292 33.45 16.02 4.68
C TYR A 292 33.49 15.11 5.94
N ALA A 293 32.35 14.79 6.55
CA ALA A 293 32.29 13.90 7.71
C ALA A 293 32.78 12.49 7.36
N THR A 294 33.42 11.79 8.30
CA THR A 294 33.69 10.35 8.18
C THR A 294 32.61 9.57 8.90
N LEU A 295 31.80 8.82 8.16
CA LEU A 295 30.56 8.19 8.66
C LEU A 295 30.64 6.66 8.77
N LYS A 296 31.85 6.11 8.80
CA LYS A 296 32.10 4.67 8.92
C LYS A 296 31.32 4.06 10.10
N ASN A 297 30.70 2.88 9.94
CA ASN A 297 30.01 2.16 11.02
C ASN A 297 28.98 3.01 11.80
N THR A 298 28.33 3.98 11.13
CA THR A 298 27.36 4.88 11.76
C THR A 298 25.94 4.42 11.46
N ASN A 299 25.03 4.55 12.42
CA ASN A 299 23.63 4.10 12.29
C ASN A 299 22.66 5.27 12.11
N PHE A 300 22.06 5.41 10.93
CA PHE A 300 21.02 6.41 10.61
C PHE A 300 19.62 5.79 10.48
N CYS A 301 19.39 4.57 10.97
CA CYS A 301 18.11 3.89 10.76
C CYS A 301 16.93 4.70 11.30
N ASN A 302 15.90 4.87 10.48
CA ASN A 302 14.69 5.65 10.79
C ASN A 302 14.96 7.12 11.16
N ALA A 303 16.16 7.65 10.89
CA ALA A 303 16.44 9.07 11.11
C ALA A 303 15.67 9.93 10.10
N ARG A 304 15.25 11.12 10.51
CA ARG A 304 14.71 12.13 9.59
C ARG A 304 15.87 12.93 9.01
N LEU A 305 16.12 12.75 7.72
CA LEU A 305 17.30 13.28 7.02
C LEU A 305 16.95 14.39 6.00
N THR A 306 15.84 15.09 6.22
CA THR A 306 15.35 16.14 5.34
C THR A 306 16.39 17.27 5.21
N ARG A 307 16.85 17.54 3.99
CA ARG A 307 17.87 18.51 3.61
C ARG A 307 19.22 18.35 4.33
N THR A 308 19.48 17.17 4.90
CA THR A 308 20.78 16.86 5.50
C THR A 308 21.88 16.84 4.43
N ASN A 309 22.95 17.60 4.63
CA ASN A 309 24.04 17.70 3.67
C ASN A 309 25.07 16.57 3.86
N PHE A 310 25.19 15.67 2.90
CA PHE A 310 26.20 14.59 2.88
C PHE A 310 27.34 14.82 1.87
N HIS A 311 27.46 16.01 1.29
CA HIS A 311 28.46 16.30 0.26
C HIS A 311 29.88 15.98 0.75
N LEU A 312 30.63 15.18 -0.01
CA LEU A 312 32.00 14.71 0.30
C LEU A 312 32.13 13.91 1.61
N ALA A 313 31.02 13.42 2.17
CA ALA A 313 31.07 12.50 3.31
C ALA A 313 31.83 11.22 2.92
N LYS A 314 32.78 10.83 3.76
CA LYS A 314 33.68 9.69 3.55
C LYS A 314 33.09 8.45 4.19
N GLN A 315 33.23 7.32 3.49
CA GLN A 315 32.88 5.99 4.03
C GLN A 315 31.39 5.85 4.42
N ILE A 316 30.49 6.65 3.83
CA ILE A 316 29.05 6.60 4.09
C ILE A 316 28.40 5.26 3.65
N PHE A 317 29.01 4.57 2.68
CA PHE A 317 28.57 3.25 2.22
C PHE A 317 28.80 2.14 3.26
N LEU A 318 29.57 2.44 4.31
CA LEU A 318 29.77 1.59 5.49
C LEU A 318 28.85 1.98 6.66
N SER A 319 27.86 2.85 6.41
CA SER A 319 26.83 3.27 7.37
C SER A 319 25.50 2.57 7.08
N ARG A 320 24.63 2.52 8.09
CA ARG A 320 23.30 1.89 7.99
C ARG A 320 22.22 2.96 7.79
N PHE A 321 21.33 2.75 6.82
CA PHE A 321 20.31 3.72 6.39
C PHE A 321 18.89 3.13 6.29
N ASP A 322 18.63 2.01 6.97
CA ASP A 322 17.33 1.33 6.87
C ASP A 322 16.15 2.27 7.16
N ASN A 323 15.09 2.15 6.36
CA ASN A 323 13.90 3.00 6.41
C ASN A 323 14.18 4.50 6.17
N THR A 324 15.14 4.82 5.29
CA THR A 324 15.40 6.20 4.81
C THR A 324 15.58 6.19 3.29
N ILE A 325 15.48 7.36 2.63
CA ILE A 325 15.72 7.49 1.18
C ILE A 325 17.15 7.06 0.79
N PHE A 326 18.09 7.19 1.71
CA PHE A 326 19.50 6.83 1.55
C PHE A 326 19.75 5.33 1.72
N PHE A 327 18.72 4.48 1.86
CA PHE A 327 18.89 3.03 1.72
C PHE A 327 19.32 2.66 0.30
N ASN A 328 18.80 3.36 -0.71
CA ASN A 328 19.25 3.22 -2.10
C ASN A 328 20.67 3.79 -2.27
N ARG A 329 21.55 2.98 -2.87
CA ARG A 329 22.95 3.33 -3.13
C ARG A 329 23.10 4.50 -4.10
N GLU A 330 22.32 4.53 -5.17
CA GLU A 330 22.40 5.57 -6.21
C GLU A 330 21.98 6.93 -5.65
N ILE A 331 21.01 6.94 -4.73
CA ILE A 331 20.59 8.15 -4.01
C ILE A 331 21.70 8.63 -3.06
N ARG A 332 22.39 7.71 -2.35
CA ARG A 332 23.56 8.08 -1.53
C ARG A 332 24.69 8.65 -2.37
N ASP A 333 25.00 8.02 -3.50
CA ASP A 333 26.07 8.46 -4.38
C ASP A 333 25.78 9.86 -4.92
N LEU A 334 24.54 10.10 -5.37
CA LEU A 334 24.08 11.41 -5.80
C LEU A 334 24.25 12.48 -4.71
N ALA A 335 23.84 12.19 -3.48
CA ALA A 335 23.92 13.15 -2.37
C ALA A 335 25.35 13.45 -1.91
N VAL A 336 26.27 12.48 -2.04
CA VAL A 336 27.68 12.65 -1.67
C VAL A 336 28.48 13.34 -2.76
N THR A 337 28.29 12.92 -4.02
CA THR A 337 29.09 13.39 -5.15
C THR A 337 28.54 14.67 -5.76
N LYS A 338 27.22 14.90 -5.62
CA LYS A 338 26.49 15.98 -6.26
C LYS A 338 26.61 15.95 -7.79
N ARG A 339 26.79 14.76 -8.37
CA ARG A 339 26.93 14.52 -9.82
C ARG A 339 25.87 13.55 -10.30
N GLY A 340 24.79 14.08 -10.85
CA GLY A 340 23.67 13.32 -11.43
C GLY A 340 23.50 13.55 -12.93
N ASN A 341 24.47 14.20 -13.58
CA ASN A 341 24.37 14.57 -14.99
C ASN A 341 24.24 13.34 -15.90
N ASN A 342 23.30 13.39 -16.85
CA ASN A 342 22.93 12.27 -17.76
C ASN A 342 22.45 10.98 -17.06
N GLN A 343 22.08 11.04 -15.78
CA GLN A 343 21.56 9.87 -15.04
C GLN A 343 20.03 9.88 -15.00
N SER A 344 19.45 8.74 -14.62
CA SER A 344 17.99 8.60 -14.51
C SER A 344 17.57 8.15 -13.12
N TYR A 345 16.70 8.93 -12.51
CA TYR A 345 16.05 8.69 -11.22
C TYR A 345 14.52 8.72 -11.35
N ALA A 346 14.02 8.41 -12.56
CA ALA A 346 12.60 8.41 -12.85
C ALA A 346 11.81 7.53 -11.87
N GLY A 347 10.70 8.05 -11.35
CA GLY A 347 9.85 7.36 -10.37
C GLY A 347 10.47 7.14 -8.98
N CYS A 348 11.69 7.63 -8.73
CA CYS A 348 12.33 7.49 -7.41
C CYS A 348 11.72 8.43 -6.38
N ASN A 349 11.85 8.06 -5.10
CA ASN A 349 11.58 8.95 -3.97
C ASN A 349 12.88 9.60 -3.51
N LEU A 350 13.02 10.89 -3.78
CA LEU A 350 14.12 11.76 -3.37
C LEU A 350 13.64 12.83 -2.38
N LYS A 351 12.49 12.63 -1.73
CA LYS A 351 11.85 13.61 -0.87
C LYS A 351 12.80 14.09 0.23
N GLY A 352 13.00 15.40 0.33
CA GLY A 352 13.86 16.02 1.31
C GLY A 352 15.34 15.81 1.06
N ILE A 353 15.80 15.49 -0.16
CA ILE A 353 17.23 15.38 -0.44
C ILE A 353 17.90 16.76 -0.44
N ASN A 354 19.18 16.83 -0.05
CA ASN A 354 20.02 17.99 -0.32
C ASN A 354 20.83 17.75 -1.60
N LEU A 355 20.60 18.55 -2.64
CA LEU A 355 21.31 18.60 -3.92
C LEU A 355 21.78 20.02 -4.25
N ASP A 356 22.03 20.85 -3.23
CA ASP A 356 22.61 22.18 -3.42
C ASP A 356 23.91 22.09 -4.22
N ASN A 357 24.07 22.98 -5.20
CA ASN A 357 25.19 23.10 -6.13
C ASN A 357 25.52 21.82 -6.91
N ALA A 358 24.56 20.91 -7.08
CA ALA A 358 24.77 19.68 -7.84
C ALA A 358 24.79 19.91 -9.35
N ASP A 359 25.61 19.15 -10.07
CA ASP A 359 25.52 19.03 -11.52
C ASP A 359 24.51 17.93 -11.87
N LEU A 360 23.33 18.36 -12.31
CA LEU A 360 22.19 17.52 -12.69
C LEU A 360 21.82 17.78 -14.17
N SER A 361 22.78 18.22 -14.99
CA SER A 361 22.54 18.50 -16.40
C SER A 361 22.07 17.24 -17.15
N TYR A 362 21.00 17.34 -17.94
CA TYR A 362 20.37 16.25 -18.68
C TYR A 362 19.90 15.08 -17.79
N ILE A 363 19.68 15.32 -16.49
CA ILE A 363 19.13 14.30 -15.59
C ILE A 363 17.69 13.97 -15.96
N ASN A 364 17.29 12.71 -15.78
CA ASN A 364 15.90 12.30 -15.86
C ASN A 364 15.29 12.15 -14.45
N LEU A 365 14.44 13.10 -14.06
CA LEU A 365 13.67 13.17 -12.81
C LEU A 365 12.15 13.04 -13.07
N SER A 366 11.76 12.38 -14.17
CA SER A 366 10.34 12.22 -14.49
C SER A 366 9.62 11.36 -13.46
N GLU A 367 8.44 11.78 -13.00
CA GLU A 367 7.61 11.10 -12.00
C GLU A 367 8.31 10.92 -10.62
N THR A 368 9.42 11.63 -10.39
CA THR A 368 10.17 11.60 -9.13
C THR A 368 9.51 12.51 -8.08
N ASP A 369 9.54 12.09 -6.80
CA ASP A 369 9.20 12.97 -5.68
C ASP A 369 10.47 13.62 -5.11
N ILE A 370 10.69 14.90 -5.38
CA ILE A 370 11.75 15.74 -4.79
C ILE A 370 11.17 16.81 -3.86
N SER A 371 9.95 16.62 -3.33
CA SER A 371 9.32 17.58 -2.41
C SER A 371 10.18 17.79 -1.16
N GLU A 372 10.12 18.97 -0.54
CA GLU A 372 10.89 19.38 0.65
C GLU A 372 12.43 19.36 0.48
N SER A 373 12.92 19.18 -0.75
CA SER A 373 14.36 19.09 -1.06
C SER A 373 14.99 20.47 -1.23
N THR A 374 16.33 20.51 -1.28
CA THR A 374 17.06 21.74 -1.62
C THR A 374 18.00 21.50 -2.79
N LEU A 375 17.91 22.36 -3.81
CA LEU A 375 18.65 22.36 -5.08
C LEU A 375 19.20 23.77 -5.34
N GLU A 376 19.57 24.50 -4.28
CA GLU A 376 20.07 25.87 -4.43
C GLU A 376 21.34 25.86 -5.29
N GLY A 377 21.36 26.63 -6.37
CA GLY A 377 22.49 26.69 -7.30
C GLY A 377 22.74 25.41 -8.12
N ALA A 378 21.82 24.43 -8.13
CA ALA A 378 22.00 23.21 -8.92
C ALA A 378 21.87 23.48 -10.42
N ASN A 379 22.66 22.76 -11.22
CA ASN A 379 22.55 22.78 -12.68
C ASN A 379 21.53 21.75 -13.16
N LEU A 380 20.33 22.17 -13.56
CA LEU A 380 19.27 21.33 -14.15
C LEU A 380 19.11 21.59 -15.66
N GLU A 381 20.16 22.06 -16.33
CA GLU A 381 20.13 22.29 -17.78
C GLU A 381 19.70 21.02 -18.52
N GLY A 382 18.66 21.11 -19.36
CA GLY A 382 18.14 19.96 -20.11
C GLY A 382 17.49 18.86 -19.27
N ALA A 383 17.25 19.08 -17.97
CA ALA A 383 16.65 18.09 -17.10
C ALA A 383 15.20 17.75 -17.50
N ASN A 384 14.80 16.51 -17.31
CA ASN A 384 13.41 16.07 -17.46
C ASN A 384 12.72 16.00 -16.10
N LEU A 385 11.82 16.94 -15.80
CA LEU A 385 11.02 17.01 -14.56
C LEU A 385 9.54 16.69 -14.83
N THR A 386 9.25 15.96 -15.91
CA THR A 386 7.87 15.62 -16.30
C THR A 386 7.16 14.89 -15.16
N LYS A 387 6.00 15.41 -14.72
CA LYS A 387 5.20 14.89 -13.60
C LYS A 387 5.93 14.80 -12.25
N ALA A 388 7.08 15.46 -12.10
CA ALA A 388 7.80 15.48 -10.83
C ALA A 388 7.00 16.21 -9.74
N GLN A 389 7.09 15.74 -8.50
CA GLN A 389 6.57 16.45 -7.32
C GLN A 389 7.69 17.30 -6.73
N VAL A 390 7.51 18.62 -6.70
CA VAL A 390 8.56 19.57 -6.27
C VAL A 390 8.06 20.55 -5.20
N ILE A 391 7.04 20.15 -4.45
CA ILE A 391 6.39 20.95 -3.40
C ILE A 391 7.38 21.26 -2.27
N GLY A 392 7.49 22.52 -1.86
CA GLY A 392 8.40 22.93 -0.79
C GLY A 392 9.89 22.80 -1.15
N THR A 393 10.20 22.67 -2.44
CA THR A 393 11.57 22.50 -2.92
C THR A 393 12.25 23.86 -3.12
N ASN A 394 13.48 23.98 -2.65
CA ASN A 394 14.30 25.17 -2.85
C ASN A 394 15.09 25.07 -4.17
N PHE A 395 14.73 25.86 -5.19
CA PHE A 395 15.45 25.98 -6.45
C PHE A 395 16.15 27.33 -6.60
N ARG A 396 16.41 28.05 -5.51
CA ARG A 396 17.05 29.37 -5.59
C ARG A 396 18.35 29.28 -6.39
N LYS A 397 18.56 30.19 -7.34
CA LYS A 397 19.77 30.21 -8.21
C LYS A 397 19.99 28.94 -9.07
N ALA A 398 19.05 28.01 -9.14
CA ALA A 398 19.18 26.83 -9.98
C ALA A 398 19.13 27.21 -11.46
N ILE A 399 19.77 26.40 -12.32
CA ILE A 399 19.81 26.59 -13.77
C ILE A 399 18.78 25.68 -14.43
N PHE A 400 17.79 26.23 -15.12
CA PHE A 400 16.67 25.49 -15.74
C PHE A 400 16.67 25.50 -17.28
N THR A 401 17.69 26.11 -17.91
CA THR A 401 17.73 26.24 -19.37
C THR A 401 17.53 24.88 -20.06
N ALA A 402 16.60 24.83 -21.02
CA ALA A 402 16.19 23.65 -21.77
C ALA A 402 15.51 22.52 -20.97
N ALA A 403 15.14 22.72 -19.71
CA ALA A 403 14.44 21.71 -18.92
C ALA A 403 12.99 21.47 -19.40
N CYS A 404 12.50 20.24 -19.23
CA CYS A 404 11.10 19.86 -19.49
C CYS A 404 10.31 19.81 -18.19
N LEU A 405 9.31 20.67 -18.05
CA LEU A 405 8.50 20.88 -16.84
C LEU A 405 7.06 20.38 -16.99
N SER A 406 6.83 19.45 -17.92
CA SER A 406 5.49 19.01 -18.27
C SER A 406 4.76 18.38 -17.08
N ALA A 407 3.66 19.01 -16.65
CA ALA A 407 2.86 18.57 -15.52
C ALA A 407 3.65 18.40 -14.19
N TRP A 408 4.77 19.12 -14.00
CA TRP A 408 5.41 19.18 -12.68
C TRP A 408 4.49 19.86 -11.66
N ASN A 409 4.56 19.44 -10.40
CA ASN A 409 3.68 19.95 -9.35
C ASN A 409 4.44 20.89 -8.39
N ILE A 410 4.06 22.16 -8.38
CA ILE A 410 4.62 23.24 -7.55
C ILE A 410 3.51 23.90 -6.71
N ASP A 411 3.90 24.56 -5.63
CA ASP A 411 3.01 25.35 -4.76
C ASP A 411 3.70 26.63 -4.27
N SER A 412 3.04 27.36 -3.36
CA SER A 412 3.59 28.59 -2.77
C SER A 412 4.82 28.38 -1.89
N THR A 413 5.14 27.15 -1.50
CA THR A 413 6.33 26.82 -0.69
C THR A 413 7.53 26.47 -1.56
N THR A 414 7.35 26.33 -2.87
CA THR A 414 8.41 26.11 -3.85
C THR A 414 9.16 27.42 -4.12
N GLN A 415 10.48 27.45 -3.89
CA GLN A 415 11.28 28.68 -4.01
C GLN A 415 11.96 28.73 -5.38
N LEU A 416 11.59 29.71 -6.22
CA LEU A 416 12.14 29.93 -7.57
C LEU A 416 12.90 31.26 -7.68
N ASP A 417 13.31 31.87 -6.56
CA ASP A 417 14.01 33.15 -6.57
C ASP A 417 15.37 33.03 -7.27
N GLU A 418 15.68 34.00 -8.13
CA GLU A 418 16.97 34.07 -8.84
C GLU A 418 17.25 32.85 -9.74
N VAL A 419 16.23 32.06 -10.14
CA VAL A 419 16.41 30.98 -11.11
C VAL A 419 16.98 31.50 -12.43
N ILE A 420 18.02 30.83 -12.92
CA ILE A 420 18.71 31.14 -14.18
C ILE A 420 18.09 30.27 -15.26
N CYS A 421 17.39 30.89 -16.21
CA CYS A 421 16.73 30.13 -17.27
C CYS A 421 16.61 30.98 -18.54
N ASP A 422 17.16 30.50 -19.65
CA ASP A 422 16.94 31.13 -20.96
C ASP A 422 15.60 30.70 -21.57
N TYR A 423 15.26 29.41 -21.47
CA TYR A 423 13.99 28.85 -21.95
C TYR A 423 13.70 27.48 -21.33
N VAL A 424 12.44 27.05 -21.33
CA VAL A 424 11.97 25.72 -20.90
C VAL A 424 10.94 25.14 -21.86
N TYR A 425 10.62 23.86 -21.69
CA TYR A 425 9.53 23.17 -22.40
C TYR A 425 8.42 22.79 -21.42
N LEU A 426 7.16 23.10 -21.76
CA LEU A 426 6.00 22.74 -20.94
C LEU A 426 5.33 21.41 -21.38
N LEU A 427 5.74 20.86 -22.52
CA LEU A 427 5.31 19.56 -23.02
C LEU A 427 6.51 18.69 -23.42
N ASN A 428 6.28 17.37 -23.40
CA ASN A 428 7.28 16.38 -23.79
C ASN A 428 7.78 16.58 -25.23
N ASN A 429 8.93 16.00 -25.55
CA ASN A 429 9.56 16.07 -26.88
C ASN A 429 9.87 17.51 -27.31
N GLN A 430 10.30 18.36 -26.37
CA GLN A 430 10.68 19.76 -26.63
C GLN A 430 9.53 20.60 -27.21
N GLN A 431 8.30 20.26 -26.85
CA GLN A 431 7.11 20.99 -27.27
C GLN A 431 6.77 22.10 -26.28
N GLU A 432 6.06 23.12 -26.78
CA GLU A 432 5.67 24.29 -26.00
C GLU A 432 6.85 24.99 -25.30
N ARG A 433 7.84 25.41 -26.11
CA ARG A 433 8.95 26.23 -25.62
C ARG A 433 8.45 27.56 -25.07
N ARG A 434 8.91 27.94 -23.88
CA ARG A 434 8.69 29.26 -23.28
C ARG A 434 10.05 29.93 -22.99
N PRO A 435 10.26 31.20 -23.39
CA PRO A 435 9.40 31.96 -24.32
C PRO A 435 9.33 31.27 -25.69
N SER A 436 8.29 31.54 -26.48
CA SER A 436 8.13 30.90 -27.81
C SER A 436 9.26 31.26 -28.78
N SER A 437 9.95 32.38 -28.54
CA SER A 437 11.17 32.81 -29.23
C SER A 437 12.05 33.64 -28.29
N GLY A 438 13.37 33.65 -28.52
CA GLY A 438 14.32 34.39 -27.68
C GLY A 438 14.58 33.72 -26.32
N ASN A 439 15.11 34.48 -25.37
CA ASN A 439 15.40 34.03 -24.01
C ASN A 439 14.56 34.83 -23.00
N PHE A 440 14.26 34.24 -21.84
CA PHE A 440 13.67 34.97 -20.71
C PHE A 440 14.60 36.12 -20.28
N ALA A 441 14.02 37.27 -19.91
CA ALA A 441 14.77 38.25 -19.14
C ALA A 441 14.89 37.79 -17.67
N PRO A 442 15.84 38.34 -16.89
CA PRO A 442 15.96 38.03 -15.47
C PRO A 442 14.61 38.16 -14.74
N GLY A 443 14.21 37.07 -14.07
CA GLY A 443 12.95 36.97 -13.32
C GLY A 443 11.70 36.61 -14.14
N ASP A 444 11.74 36.61 -15.48
CA ASP A 444 10.56 36.25 -16.30
C ASP A 444 10.16 34.79 -16.15
N PHE A 445 11.12 33.88 -15.96
CA PHE A 445 10.85 32.50 -15.61
C PHE A 445 10.02 32.40 -14.32
N THR A 446 10.42 33.11 -13.27
CA THR A 446 9.69 33.12 -12.00
C THR A 446 8.28 33.69 -12.19
N LYS A 447 8.11 34.75 -13.00
CA LYS A 447 6.81 35.32 -13.37
C LYS A 447 5.86 34.31 -14.02
N LEU A 448 6.38 33.41 -14.87
CA LEU A 448 5.59 32.34 -15.51
C LEU A 448 4.87 31.47 -14.48
N PHE A 449 5.49 31.26 -13.32
CA PHE A 449 4.95 30.45 -12.22
C PHE A 449 4.44 31.29 -11.04
N GLN A 450 4.59 32.63 -11.07
CA GLN A 450 4.21 33.54 -10.00
C GLN A 450 2.71 33.51 -9.67
N VAL A 451 1.85 33.22 -10.66
CA VAL A 451 0.40 33.05 -10.40
C VAL A 451 0.14 31.87 -9.47
N ALA A 452 0.98 30.83 -9.51
CA ALA A 452 0.95 29.67 -8.61
C ALA A 452 1.72 29.90 -7.30
N ILE A 453 2.57 30.95 -7.20
CA ILE A 453 3.46 31.24 -6.05
C ILE A 453 2.97 32.42 -5.18
N ASN A 454 2.26 33.41 -5.75
CA ASN A 454 1.72 34.58 -5.02
C ASN A 454 0.44 34.33 -4.25
N THR A 455 -0.07 33.11 -4.31
CA THR A 455 -1.17 32.67 -3.48
C THR A 455 -0.61 32.00 -2.24
N VAL A 456 -1.17 32.24 -1.07
CA VAL A 456 -0.98 31.33 0.06
C VAL A 456 -1.95 30.18 -0.14
N ASP A 457 -1.37 29.01 -0.33
CA ASP A 457 -2.07 27.75 -0.53
C ASP A 457 -2.50 27.21 0.85
N LEU A 458 -3.72 27.50 1.28
CA LEU A 458 -4.29 26.98 2.53
C LEU A 458 -4.87 25.59 2.25
N ILE A 459 -4.21 24.56 2.78
CA ILE A 459 -4.50 23.15 2.48
C ILE A 459 -5.32 22.53 3.60
N PHE A 460 -6.61 22.38 3.39
CA PHE A 460 -7.52 21.77 4.36
C PHE A 460 -7.68 20.29 4.05
N ARG A 461 -7.01 19.43 4.82
CA ARG A 461 -6.95 17.98 4.56
C ARG A 461 -8.19 17.20 5.00
N ASN A 462 -9.09 17.81 5.76
CA ASN A 462 -10.28 17.18 6.37
C ASN A 462 -11.57 17.95 6.06
N GLY A 463 -11.64 18.63 4.92
CA GLY A 463 -12.73 19.56 4.60
C GLY A 463 -12.51 20.97 5.16
N LEU A 464 -13.31 21.92 4.66
CA LEU A 464 -13.20 23.35 4.91
C LEU A 464 -14.49 23.86 5.56
N ASP A 465 -14.43 24.31 6.81
CA ASP A 465 -15.55 24.96 7.48
C ASP A 465 -15.57 26.46 7.10
N LEU A 466 -16.61 26.86 6.38
CA LEU A 466 -16.72 28.22 5.83
C LEU A 466 -16.93 29.29 6.92
N GLN A 467 -17.54 28.95 8.07
CA GLN A 467 -17.67 29.88 9.19
C GLN A 467 -16.34 30.07 9.89
N ALA A 468 -15.60 28.99 10.13
CA ALA A 468 -14.26 29.04 10.68
C ALA A 468 -13.29 29.77 9.73
N LEU A 469 -13.39 29.53 8.42
CA LEU A 469 -12.62 30.23 7.38
C LEU A 469 -12.89 31.73 7.41
N SER A 470 -14.15 32.15 7.42
CA SER A 470 -14.53 33.56 7.44
C SER A 470 -14.05 34.26 8.71
N ALA A 471 -14.21 33.62 9.87
CA ALA A 471 -13.74 34.14 11.15
C ALA A 471 -12.20 34.25 11.18
N ALA A 472 -11.52 33.22 10.67
CA ALA A 472 -10.07 33.19 10.59
C ALA A 472 -9.52 34.29 9.67
N LEU A 473 -10.11 34.49 8.49
CA LEU A 473 -9.71 35.58 7.59
C LEU A 473 -9.91 36.96 8.21
N ALA A 474 -11.05 37.18 8.90
CA ALA A 474 -11.35 38.44 9.56
C ALA A 474 -10.37 38.74 10.72
N ASN A 475 -10.09 37.75 11.56
CA ASN A 475 -9.17 37.89 12.69
C ASN A 475 -7.72 38.06 12.21
N THR A 476 -7.29 37.28 11.22
CA THR A 476 -5.94 37.41 10.65
C THR A 476 -5.72 38.77 10.00
N LYS A 477 -6.78 39.37 9.44
CA LYS A 477 -6.77 40.75 8.94
C LYS A 477 -6.65 41.78 10.06
N LEU A 478 -7.33 41.59 11.19
CA LEU A 478 -7.25 42.47 12.36
C LEU A 478 -5.88 42.39 13.05
N ASP A 479 -5.34 41.17 13.19
CA ASP A 479 -4.06 40.90 13.87
C ASP A 479 -2.84 41.42 13.08
N ASN A 480 -3.02 41.69 11.79
CA ASN A 480 -1.98 42.17 10.90
C ASN A 480 -2.37 43.52 10.24
N GLU A 481 -2.79 44.50 11.04
CA GLU A 481 -2.98 45.92 10.63
C GLU A 481 -3.94 46.17 9.45
N GLY A 482 -4.92 45.30 9.21
CA GLY A 482 -5.96 45.52 8.20
C GLY A 482 -5.56 45.16 6.77
N ILE A 483 -4.52 44.35 6.57
CA ILE A 483 -4.05 43.89 5.25
C ILE A 483 -5.20 43.34 4.39
N ALA A 484 -5.18 43.68 3.10
CA ALA A 484 -6.12 43.14 2.12
C ALA A 484 -5.77 41.67 1.81
N LEU A 485 -6.46 40.73 2.47
CA LEU A 485 -6.45 39.31 2.14
C LEU A 485 -7.68 39.01 1.28
N ALA A 486 -7.48 38.48 0.07
CA ALA A 486 -8.56 38.16 -0.86
C ALA A 486 -8.47 36.70 -1.31
N ILE A 487 -9.59 35.97 -1.30
CA ILE A 487 -9.61 34.61 -1.86
C ILE A 487 -9.57 34.72 -3.38
N LYS A 488 -8.53 34.11 -4.00
CA LYS A 488 -8.32 34.10 -5.44
C LYS A 488 -8.95 32.87 -6.10
N SER A 489 -8.80 31.70 -5.49
CA SER A 489 -9.49 30.49 -5.91
C SER A 489 -9.71 29.53 -4.74
N ILE A 490 -10.75 28.71 -4.85
CA ILE A 490 -10.97 27.54 -3.98
C ILE A 490 -10.97 26.34 -4.92
N GLU A 491 -9.96 25.49 -4.79
CA GLU A 491 -9.73 24.34 -5.64
C GLU A 491 -9.92 23.07 -4.82
N ASN A 492 -10.82 22.19 -5.22
CA ASN A 492 -10.93 20.86 -4.64
C ASN A 492 -9.87 19.96 -5.29
N LYS A 493 -8.85 19.54 -4.54
CA LYS A 493 -7.75 18.69 -5.03
C LYS A 493 -8.08 17.19 -4.96
N GLY A 494 -9.28 16.81 -4.51
CA GLY A 494 -9.68 15.43 -4.26
C GLY A 494 -9.24 14.92 -2.88
N ASN A 495 -9.74 13.75 -2.47
CA ASN A 495 -9.42 13.09 -1.19
C ASN A 495 -9.72 13.91 0.09
N GLY A 496 -10.67 14.86 0.03
CA GLY A 496 -10.99 15.75 1.17
C GLY A 496 -10.03 16.91 1.37
N VAL A 497 -9.10 17.10 0.43
CA VAL A 497 -8.14 18.21 0.41
C VAL A 497 -8.72 19.39 -0.36
N VAL A 498 -9.11 20.44 0.36
CA VAL A 498 -9.51 21.72 -0.24
C VAL A 498 -8.33 22.67 -0.20
N LEU A 499 -7.96 23.21 -1.35
CA LEU A 499 -6.93 24.23 -1.49
C LEU A 499 -7.61 25.59 -1.63
N VAL A 500 -7.47 26.45 -0.63
CA VAL A 500 -7.90 27.85 -0.73
C VAL A 500 -6.68 28.70 -1.03
N ARG A 501 -6.65 29.31 -2.22
CA ARG A 501 -5.61 30.25 -2.63
C ARG A 501 -5.99 31.65 -2.21
N VAL A 502 -5.24 32.21 -1.27
CA VAL A 502 -5.45 33.57 -0.76
C VAL A 502 -4.35 34.48 -1.31
N ASP A 503 -4.75 35.57 -1.93
CA ASP A 503 -3.84 36.62 -2.41
C ASP A 503 -3.29 37.40 -1.22
N VAL A 504 -1.95 37.55 -1.18
CA VAL A 504 -1.24 38.23 -0.10
C VAL A 504 -0.23 39.23 -0.69
N PRO A 505 -0.24 40.51 -0.24
CA PRO A 505 0.71 41.52 -0.72
C PRO A 505 2.19 41.12 -0.53
N GLU A 506 3.05 41.49 -1.48
CA GLU A 506 4.44 41.03 -1.58
C GLU A 506 5.35 41.39 -0.39
N PHE A 507 5.04 42.46 0.35
CA PHE A 507 5.85 42.95 1.47
C PHE A 507 5.54 42.27 2.82
N ILE A 508 4.59 41.33 2.85
CA ILE A 508 4.11 40.68 4.07
C ILE A 508 4.72 39.29 4.23
N ASN A 509 5.10 38.94 5.47
CA ASN A 509 5.58 37.60 5.81
C ASN A 509 4.44 36.57 5.67
N LYS A 510 4.41 35.85 4.54
CA LYS A 510 3.38 34.86 4.19
C LYS A 510 3.37 33.65 5.11
N GLU A 511 4.52 33.27 5.69
CA GLU A 511 4.61 32.19 6.68
C GLU A 511 3.92 32.58 8.00
N LYS A 512 4.12 33.83 8.44
CA LYS A 512 3.38 34.40 9.57
C LYS A 512 1.88 34.44 9.29
N ILE A 513 1.46 34.92 8.11
CA ILE A 513 0.04 34.94 7.73
C ILE A 513 -0.57 33.54 7.70
N HIS A 514 0.15 32.54 7.16
CA HIS A 514 -0.30 31.15 7.17
C HIS A 514 -0.43 30.62 8.60
N ALA A 515 0.54 30.87 9.48
CA ALA A 515 0.51 30.43 10.88
C ALA A 515 -0.62 31.11 11.68
N ASP A 516 -0.74 32.44 11.61
CA ASP A 516 -1.78 33.23 12.26
C ASP A 516 -3.18 32.78 11.78
N PHE A 517 -3.32 32.58 10.46
CA PHE A 517 -4.54 32.07 9.87
C PHE A 517 -4.94 30.70 10.44
N TYR A 518 -4.02 29.73 10.46
CA TYR A 518 -4.32 28.39 10.99
C TYR A 518 -4.65 28.43 12.48
N GLN A 519 -3.96 29.25 13.27
CA GLN A 519 -4.26 29.41 14.69
C GLN A 519 -5.67 29.96 14.90
N ASN A 520 -6.02 31.03 14.18
CA ASN A 520 -7.34 31.65 14.24
C ASN A 520 -8.44 30.72 13.73
N TYR A 521 -8.15 29.91 12.71
CA TYR A 521 -9.06 28.89 12.19
C TYR A 521 -9.34 27.78 13.22
N GLN A 522 -8.31 27.26 13.90
CA GLN A 522 -8.48 26.26 14.96
C GLN A 522 -9.29 26.80 16.14
N PHE A 523 -9.04 28.05 16.53
CA PHE A 523 -9.79 28.70 17.61
C PHE A 523 -11.27 28.89 17.25
N ALA A 524 -11.56 29.36 16.03
CA ALA A 524 -12.93 29.50 15.54
C ALA A 524 -13.65 28.13 15.46
N LEU A 525 -12.96 27.10 14.97
CA LEU A 525 -13.49 25.75 14.89
C LEU A 525 -13.85 25.18 16.27
N GLN A 526 -12.98 25.35 17.27
CA GLN A 526 -13.26 24.91 18.65
C GLN A 526 -14.49 25.60 19.26
N GLN A 527 -14.70 26.90 18.98
CA GLN A 527 -15.89 27.60 19.46
C GLN A 527 -17.16 27.08 18.78
N ILE A 528 -17.09 26.80 17.47
CA ILE A 528 -18.20 26.25 16.70
C ILE A 528 -18.54 24.83 17.20
N GLU A 529 -17.54 23.99 17.44
CA GLU A 529 -17.71 22.63 17.98
C GLU A 529 -18.30 22.65 19.40
N ALA A 530 -17.80 23.52 20.28
CA ALA A 530 -18.33 23.65 21.64
C ALA A 530 -19.80 24.10 21.64
N ARG A 531 -20.17 25.02 20.74
CA ARG A 531 -21.56 25.46 20.57
C ARG A 531 -22.45 24.34 20.04
N HIS A 532 -21.98 23.57 19.07
CA HIS A 532 -22.70 22.40 18.55
C HIS A 532 -22.88 21.33 19.64
N GLN A 533 -21.86 21.05 20.46
CA GLN A 533 -21.98 20.10 21.57
C GLN A 533 -23.01 20.54 22.62
N ALA A 534 -23.04 21.84 22.95
CA ALA A 534 -24.06 22.38 23.85
C ALA A 534 -25.48 22.24 23.25
N GLU A 535 -25.64 22.45 21.95
CA GLU A 535 -26.91 22.29 21.26
C GLU A 535 -27.35 20.82 21.18
N LEU A 536 -26.41 19.90 20.91
CA LEU A 536 -26.67 18.45 20.91
C LEU A 536 -27.12 17.97 22.30
N LYS A 537 -26.46 18.44 23.36
CA LYS A 537 -26.83 18.10 24.74
C LYS A 537 -28.23 18.61 25.09
N SER A 538 -28.58 19.82 24.66
CA SER A 538 -29.93 20.37 24.81
C SER A 538 -30.98 19.55 24.03
N LYS A 539 -30.64 19.08 22.83
CA LYS A 539 -31.51 18.20 22.03
C LYS A 539 -31.66 16.80 22.64
N ASP A 540 -30.62 16.23 23.24
CA ASP A 540 -30.68 14.94 23.94
C ASP A 540 -31.59 15.00 25.18
N GLU A 541 -31.55 16.11 25.91
CA GLU A 541 -32.49 16.37 27.02
C GLU A 541 -33.93 16.46 26.50
N GLN A 542 -34.15 17.08 25.34
CA GLN A 542 -35.45 17.16 24.68
C GLN A 542 -35.95 15.78 24.20
N ILE A 543 -35.07 14.95 23.63
CA ILE A 543 -35.37 13.58 23.20
C ILE A 543 -35.76 12.71 24.39
N THR A 544 -35.13 12.90 25.53
CA THR A 544 -35.46 12.18 26.77
C THR A 544 -36.87 12.54 27.23
N LEU A 545 -37.24 13.82 27.17
CA LEU A 545 -38.59 14.30 27.48
C LEU A 545 -39.64 13.72 26.51
N TYR A 546 -39.34 13.68 25.20
CA TYR A 546 -40.20 13.08 24.18
C TYR A 546 -40.38 11.57 24.39
N ARG A 547 -39.35 10.84 24.80
CA ARG A 547 -39.44 9.40 25.10
C ARG A 547 -40.32 9.12 26.32
N GLN A 548 -40.26 9.99 27.33
CA GLN A 548 -41.16 9.92 28.49
C GLN A 548 -42.61 10.14 28.06
N HIS A 549 -42.86 11.15 27.22
CA HIS A 549 -44.20 11.44 26.71
C HIS A 549 -44.75 10.34 25.80
N GLN A 550 -43.89 9.67 25.01
CA GLN A 550 -44.29 8.52 24.20
C GLN A 550 -44.61 7.28 25.03
N ALA A 551 -43.98 7.09 26.19
CA ALA A 551 -44.31 6.00 27.11
C ALA A 551 -45.73 6.18 27.68
N GLU A 552 -46.10 7.41 28.06
CA GLU A 552 -47.45 7.77 28.50
C GLU A 552 -48.49 7.60 27.38
N LEU A 553 -48.15 8.00 26.15
CA LEU A 553 -49.03 7.85 24.98
C LEU A 553 -49.29 6.37 24.65
N LYS A 554 -48.30 5.50 24.88
CA LYS A 554 -48.39 4.05 24.64
C LYS A 554 -49.30 3.34 25.64
N GLU A 555 -49.31 3.78 26.90
CA GLU A 555 -50.30 3.34 27.90
C GLU A 555 -51.72 3.80 27.53
N LEU A 556 -51.86 5.01 26.97
CA LEU A 556 -53.13 5.57 26.52
C LEU A 556 -53.68 4.84 25.27
N MET A 557 -52.80 4.43 24.35
CA MET A 557 -53.16 3.65 23.15
C MET A 557 -53.59 2.22 23.47
N GLN A 558 -53.05 1.59 24.52
CA GLN A 558 -53.49 0.27 24.98
C GLN A 558 -54.94 0.26 25.52
N LEU A 559 -55.46 1.41 25.97
CA LEU A 559 -56.85 1.55 26.41
C LEU A 559 -57.88 1.68 25.26
N ILE A 560 -57.45 2.08 24.06
CA ILE A 560 -58.34 2.44 22.92
C ILE A 560 -58.37 1.32 21.86
N ALA A 561 -57.52 0.30 22.01
CA ALA A 561 -57.33 -0.80 21.08
C ALA A 561 -58.60 -1.57 20.61
N PRO A 562 -59.71 -1.70 21.38
CA PRO A 562 -60.87 -2.44 20.88
C PRO A 562 -61.71 -1.72 19.81
N ILE A 563 -61.46 -0.44 19.51
CA ILE A 563 -62.33 0.37 18.63
C ILE A 563 -61.85 0.41 17.17
N VAL A 564 -60.57 0.12 16.89
CA VAL A 564 -59.97 0.37 15.55
C VAL A 564 -60.07 -0.84 14.61
N GLU A 565 -60.45 -2.03 15.10
CA GLU A 565 -60.52 -3.27 14.28
C GLU A 565 -61.60 -3.29 13.17
N LYS A 566 -62.41 -2.23 13.01
CA LYS A 566 -63.51 -2.22 12.03
C LYS A 566 -63.32 -1.40 10.76
N THR A 567 -62.17 -0.78 10.53
CA THR A 567 -61.99 0.04 9.30
C THR A 567 -60.56 0.06 8.80
N GLN A 568 -60.10 -1.04 8.16
CA GLN A 568 -59.18 -1.00 7.00
C GLN A 568 -58.94 -2.41 6.45
N LYS A 569 -60.00 -3.00 5.89
CA LYS A 569 -59.90 -4.03 4.84
C LYS A 569 -59.99 -3.31 3.49
N GLN A 570 -58.92 -2.62 3.09
CA GLN A 570 -58.70 -2.19 1.70
C GLN A 570 -57.31 -1.58 1.55
N SER A 571 -56.38 -2.37 1.02
CA SER A 571 -55.24 -1.97 0.16
C SER A 571 -54.19 -3.08 0.21
N THR A 572 -54.40 -4.14 -0.56
CA THR A 572 -53.43 -5.23 -0.80
C THR A 572 -52.36 -4.86 -1.85
N LEU A 573 -52.23 -3.59 -2.22
CA LEU A 573 -51.21 -3.10 -3.14
C LEU A 573 -50.04 -2.48 -2.36
N GLY A 574 -48.80 -2.82 -2.75
CA GLY A 574 -47.60 -2.16 -2.24
C GLY A 574 -47.57 -0.67 -2.57
N LYS A 575 -46.77 0.10 -1.84
CA LYS A 575 -46.57 1.54 -2.09
C LYS A 575 -45.29 1.80 -2.86
N LEU A 576 -45.38 2.71 -3.82
CA LEU A 576 -44.25 3.26 -4.56
C LEU A 576 -43.96 4.67 -4.08
N VAL A 577 -42.73 4.89 -3.65
CA VAL A 577 -42.16 6.19 -3.29
C VAL A 577 -41.12 6.55 -4.34
N VAL A 578 -41.26 7.71 -4.98
CA VAL A 578 -40.27 8.22 -5.94
C VAL A 578 -39.64 9.49 -5.38
N LEU A 579 -38.33 9.46 -5.21
CA LEU A 579 -37.51 10.63 -4.86
C LEU A 579 -36.85 11.12 -6.15
N LYS A 580 -37.39 12.18 -6.73
CA LYS A 580 -36.85 12.83 -7.93
C LYS A 580 -35.88 13.92 -7.53
N LEU A 581 -34.61 13.72 -7.85
CA LEU A 581 -33.59 14.73 -7.67
C LEU A 581 -33.45 15.55 -8.94
N GLY A 582 -33.76 16.83 -8.85
CA GLY A 582 -33.59 17.77 -9.96
C GLY A 582 -32.12 18.14 -10.19
N GLN A 583 -31.87 19.15 -11.03
CA GLN A 583 -30.51 19.54 -11.37
C GLN A 583 -29.73 20.01 -10.14
N GLY A 584 -28.62 19.34 -9.87
CA GLY A 584 -27.77 19.54 -8.70
C GLY A 584 -26.69 18.46 -8.63
N ASN A 585 -25.79 18.58 -7.66
CA ASN A 585 -24.81 17.56 -7.32
C ASN A 585 -24.52 17.62 -5.82
N LEU A 586 -23.71 16.69 -5.31
CA LEU A 586 -23.37 16.65 -3.89
C LEU A 586 -22.64 17.89 -3.36
N ASN A 587 -22.12 18.78 -4.21
CA ASN A 587 -21.52 20.05 -3.76
C ASN A 587 -22.51 21.23 -3.76
N THR A 588 -23.61 21.14 -4.52
CA THR A 588 -24.61 22.22 -4.63
C THR A 588 -25.93 21.88 -3.96
N GLY A 589 -26.13 20.63 -3.57
CA GLY A 589 -27.41 20.10 -3.11
C GLY A 589 -28.33 19.73 -4.28
N PHE A 590 -29.49 19.17 -3.94
CA PHE A 590 -30.49 18.75 -4.91
C PHE A 590 -31.87 19.28 -4.52
N PRO A 591 -32.61 19.92 -5.45
CA PRO A 591 -34.05 20.03 -5.28
C PRO A 591 -34.67 18.62 -5.36
N VAL A 592 -35.60 18.31 -4.46
CA VAL A 592 -36.22 16.99 -4.34
C VAL A 592 -37.73 17.11 -4.53
N THR A 593 -38.28 16.33 -5.44
CA THR A 593 -39.71 16.08 -5.52
C THR A 593 -40.00 14.67 -5.02
N LEU A 594 -40.75 14.59 -3.92
CA LEU A 594 -41.26 13.35 -3.35
C LEU A 594 -42.63 13.04 -3.96
N GLN A 595 -42.80 11.86 -4.54
CA GLN A 595 -44.08 11.34 -4.99
C GLN A 595 -44.43 10.03 -4.27
N ILE A 596 -45.70 9.83 -3.93
CA ILE A 596 -46.22 8.58 -3.35
C ILE A 596 -47.44 8.11 -4.16
N SER A 597 -47.42 6.83 -4.55
CA SER A 597 -48.45 6.14 -5.33
C SER A 597 -48.68 4.71 -4.80
N LEU A 598 -49.83 4.13 -5.15
CA LEU A 598 -49.98 2.67 -5.13
C LEU A 598 -49.26 2.07 -6.34
N GLU A 599 -48.76 0.84 -6.23
CA GLU A 599 -48.06 0.18 -7.33
C GLU A 599 -48.90 0.14 -8.63
N GLY A 600 -48.32 0.64 -9.73
CA GLY A 600 -48.98 0.69 -11.04
C GLY A 600 -49.99 1.83 -11.26
N GLU A 601 -50.23 2.67 -10.25
CA GLU A 601 -51.14 3.83 -10.32
C GLU A 601 -50.40 5.18 -10.42
N HIS A 602 -51.16 6.25 -10.68
CA HIS A 602 -50.63 7.61 -10.65
C HIS A 602 -50.37 8.09 -9.21
N PRO A 603 -49.39 8.99 -8.98
CA PRO A 603 -49.12 9.53 -7.66
C PRO A 603 -50.33 10.29 -7.11
N TYR A 604 -50.77 9.90 -5.92
CA TYR A 604 -51.83 10.58 -5.18
C TYR A 604 -51.29 11.67 -4.25
N PHE A 605 -49.97 11.69 -4.04
CA PHE A 605 -49.28 12.71 -3.24
C PHE A 605 -47.98 13.14 -3.90
N GLU A 606 -47.74 14.45 -3.88
CA GLU A 606 -46.50 15.07 -4.33
C GLU A 606 -46.12 16.21 -3.36
N SER A 607 -44.84 16.31 -3.04
CA SER A 607 -44.29 17.41 -2.25
C SER A 607 -42.87 17.75 -2.69
N ASN A 608 -42.49 19.02 -2.54
CA ASN A 608 -41.16 19.51 -2.89
C ASN A 608 -40.36 19.84 -1.63
N GLY A 609 -39.07 19.60 -1.68
CA GLY A 609 -38.10 19.92 -0.64
C GLY A 609 -36.70 19.93 -1.22
N GLU A 610 -35.69 19.93 -0.36
CA GLU A 610 -34.30 20.06 -0.79
C GLU A 610 -33.39 19.16 0.04
N LEU A 611 -32.36 18.62 -0.60
CA LEU A 611 -31.21 18.00 0.05
C LEU A 611 -30.04 18.99 0.01
N PRO A 612 -29.38 19.27 1.15
CA PRO A 612 -28.26 20.20 1.18
C PRO A 612 -27.08 19.72 0.33
N PRO A 613 -26.12 20.61 0.01
CA PRO A 613 -24.76 20.21 -0.28
C PRO A 613 -24.21 19.25 0.80
N ALA A 614 -23.58 18.17 0.37
CA ALA A 614 -22.84 17.23 1.20
C ALA A 614 -21.52 16.79 0.53
N PRO A 615 -20.56 17.71 0.33
CA PRO A 615 -19.23 17.36 -0.18
C PRO A 615 -18.51 16.35 0.73
N GLU A 616 -18.79 16.35 2.04
CA GLU A 616 -18.24 15.40 3.01
C GLU A 616 -18.62 13.96 2.68
N LEU A 617 -19.81 13.76 2.11
CA LEU A 617 -20.29 12.45 1.71
C LEU A 617 -19.47 11.88 0.52
N VAL A 618 -19.06 12.75 -0.41
CA VAL A 618 -18.15 12.39 -1.52
C VAL A 618 -16.79 11.96 -0.98
N VAL A 619 -16.25 12.71 0.00
CA VAL A 619 -14.97 12.41 0.64
C VAL A 619 -15.05 11.09 1.40
N ALA A 620 -16.07 10.90 2.24
CA ALA A 620 -16.26 9.69 3.02
C ALA A 620 -16.40 8.46 2.12
N TYR A 621 -17.17 8.58 1.02
CA TYR A 621 -17.30 7.51 0.04
C TYR A 621 -15.98 7.19 -0.64
N THR A 622 -15.22 8.21 -1.08
CA THR A 622 -13.92 8.03 -1.76
C THR A 622 -12.90 7.35 -0.85
N GLN A 623 -12.81 7.78 0.40
CA GLN A 623 -11.90 7.18 1.39
C GLN A 623 -12.27 5.72 1.68
N TRP A 624 -13.56 5.42 1.89
CA TRP A 624 -14.04 4.05 2.05
C TRP A 624 -13.74 3.22 0.80
N GLN A 625 -14.01 3.73 -0.40
CA GLN A 625 -13.81 3.02 -1.67
C GLN A 625 -12.35 2.64 -1.89
N ILE A 626 -11.40 3.56 -1.63
CA ILE A 626 -9.96 3.29 -1.74
C ILE A 626 -9.55 2.19 -0.76
N SER A 627 -9.99 2.29 0.50
CA SER A 627 -9.67 1.29 1.53
C SER A 627 -10.30 -0.08 1.22
N TYR A 628 -11.55 -0.08 0.77
CA TYR A 628 -12.27 -1.27 0.32
C TYR A 628 -11.50 -1.98 -0.79
N ARG A 629 -11.17 -1.27 -1.88
CA ARG A 629 -10.42 -1.85 -3.01
C ARG A 629 -9.02 -2.35 -2.61
N HIS A 630 -8.31 -1.60 -1.76
CA HIS A 630 -7.00 -2.02 -1.26
C HIS A 630 -7.08 -3.28 -0.38
N SER A 631 -8.20 -3.48 0.33
CA SER A 631 -8.40 -4.65 1.18
C SER A 631 -8.57 -5.98 0.40
N LEU A 632 -8.92 -5.92 -0.88
CA LEU A 632 -9.38 -7.08 -1.66
C LEU A 632 -8.27 -7.83 -2.44
N GLN A 633 -7.00 -7.72 -2.04
CA GLN A 633 -5.86 -8.35 -2.73
C GLN A 633 -6.06 -9.87 -2.93
N GLY A 634 -6.33 -10.27 -4.19
CA GLY A 634 -6.03 -11.60 -4.73
C GLY A 634 -7.17 -12.50 -5.25
N ASN A 635 -8.46 -12.12 -5.26
CA ASN A 635 -9.56 -12.94 -5.84
C ASN A 635 -10.80 -12.07 -6.22
N LEU A 636 -10.61 -11.10 -7.12
CA LEU A 636 -11.68 -10.22 -7.61
C LEU A 636 -12.17 -10.69 -8.97
N ARG A 637 -13.46 -10.50 -9.29
CA ARG A 637 -13.95 -10.66 -10.68
C ARG A 637 -13.47 -9.50 -11.60
N ILE A 638 -12.37 -8.81 -11.27
CA ILE A 638 -11.63 -7.82 -12.10
C ILE A 638 -10.13 -8.06 -12.00
N LYS A 639 -9.42 -7.88 -13.12
CA LYS A 639 -7.96 -7.84 -13.20
C LYS A 639 -7.45 -6.40 -13.11
N PHE A 640 -6.76 -6.05 -12.02
CA PHE A 640 -6.03 -4.78 -11.90
C PHE A 640 -4.56 -4.97 -12.32
N PRO A 641 -3.89 -3.94 -12.88
CA PRO A 641 -2.43 -3.93 -12.97
C PRO A 641 -1.84 -4.02 -11.56
N GLU A 642 -0.90 -4.95 -11.33
CA GLU A 642 -0.26 -5.12 -10.03
C GLU A 642 0.53 -3.86 -9.63
N THR A 643 -0.02 -3.07 -8.71
CA THR A 643 0.70 -1.98 -8.03
C THR A 643 1.22 -2.45 -6.68
N GLN A 644 2.52 -2.21 -6.46
CA GLN A 644 3.33 -2.42 -5.24
C GLN A 644 2.65 -2.99 -3.99
N VAL A 645 3.17 -4.14 -3.54
CA VAL A 645 2.85 -4.77 -2.25
C VAL A 645 3.40 -3.91 -1.10
N THR A 646 2.52 -3.31 -0.30
CA THR A 646 2.86 -2.72 1.00
C THR A 646 2.73 -3.78 2.10
N ASN A 647 3.74 -3.92 2.97
CA ASN A 647 3.78 -4.85 4.12
C ASN A 647 2.78 -4.45 5.24
N ILE A 648 1.47 -4.44 4.95
CA ILE A 648 0.40 -4.16 5.92
C ILE A 648 -0.38 -5.45 6.14
N SER A 649 -0.68 -5.79 7.40
CA SER A 649 -1.46 -6.99 7.71
C SER A 649 -2.90 -6.85 7.18
N LYS A 650 -3.46 -7.90 6.57
CA LYS A 650 -4.86 -7.91 6.08
C LYS A 650 -5.88 -7.51 7.16
N ARG A 651 -5.58 -7.82 8.42
CA ARG A 651 -6.43 -7.48 9.57
C ARG A 651 -6.47 -5.98 9.86
N ASP A 652 -5.37 -5.27 9.65
CA ASP A 652 -5.33 -3.82 9.86
C ASP A 652 -6.02 -3.08 8.71
N LEU A 653 -5.95 -3.62 7.49
CA LEU A 653 -6.69 -3.11 6.33
C LEU A 653 -8.21 -3.23 6.50
N PHE A 654 -8.71 -4.35 7.04
CA PHE A 654 -10.14 -4.53 7.28
C PHE A 654 -10.67 -3.60 8.37
N LYS A 655 -9.93 -3.43 9.47
CA LYS A 655 -10.31 -2.49 10.54
C LYS A 655 -10.41 -1.04 10.04
N GLU A 656 -9.48 -0.63 9.19
CA GLU A 656 -9.52 0.70 8.60
C GLU A 656 -10.70 0.85 7.63
N CYS A 657 -10.99 -0.18 6.83
CA CYS A 657 -12.17 -0.21 5.97
C CYS A 657 -13.49 -0.12 6.77
N ASP A 658 -13.61 -0.86 7.87
CA ASP A 658 -14.77 -0.82 8.77
C ASP A 658 -14.94 0.58 9.37
N ARG A 659 -13.85 1.18 9.86
CA ARG A 659 -13.86 2.54 10.43
C ARG A 659 -14.32 3.59 9.42
N LEU A 660 -13.85 3.51 8.17
CA LEU A 660 -14.27 4.40 7.09
C LEU A 660 -15.70 4.11 6.64
N GLY A 661 -16.13 2.84 6.67
CA GLY A 661 -17.51 2.43 6.46
C GLY A 661 -18.45 3.07 7.49
N ASP A 662 -18.14 2.97 8.77
CA ASP A 662 -18.90 3.61 9.85
C ASP A 662 -19.01 5.13 9.67
N ASN A 663 -17.94 5.77 9.19
CA ASN A 663 -17.96 7.19 8.86
C ASN A 663 -18.92 7.48 7.70
N LEU A 664 -18.84 6.73 6.59
CA LEU A 664 -19.75 6.88 5.45
C LEU A 664 -21.21 6.68 5.87
N HIS A 665 -21.50 5.65 6.65
CA HIS A 665 -22.83 5.38 7.18
C HIS A 665 -23.36 6.55 8.01
N LYS A 666 -22.53 7.15 8.88
CA LYS A 666 -22.89 8.36 9.63
C LYS A 666 -23.16 9.55 8.71
N GLN A 667 -22.31 9.78 7.70
CA GLN A 667 -22.50 10.90 6.77
C GLN A 667 -23.79 10.76 5.94
N VAL A 668 -24.12 9.55 5.47
CA VAL A 668 -25.39 9.28 4.78
C VAL A 668 -26.58 9.69 5.64
N ASN A 669 -26.58 9.28 6.91
CA ASN A 669 -27.67 9.58 7.83
C ASN A 669 -27.68 11.05 8.28
N LEU A 670 -26.54 11.71 8.44
CA LEU A 670 -26.50 13.15 8.71
C LEU A 670 -27.13 13.95 7.57
N TRP A 671 -26.84 13.56 6.33
CA TRP A 671 -27.38 14.22 5.14
C TRP A 671 -28.89 13.98 4.97
N LEU A 672 -29.34 12.73 5.07
CA LEU A 672 -30.75 12.35 4.96
C LEU A 672 -31.60 12.72 6.20
N ASN A 673 -30.97 13.22 7.26
CA ASN A 673 -31.63 13.80 8.44
C ASN A 673 -31.43 15.32 8.55
N SER A 674 -30.92 15.95 7.49
CA SER A 674 -30.73 17.40 7.47
C SER A 674 -32.05 18.17 7.66
N LEU A 675 -31.94 19.38 8.20
CA LEU A 675 -33.10 20.25 8.43
C LEU A 675 -33.88 20.56 7.15
N GLN A 676 -33.19 20.60 6.00
CA GLN A 676 -33.79 20.91 4.70
C GLN A 676 -34.60 19.74 4.12
N PHE A 677 -34.16 18.50 4.37
CA PHE A 677 -34.87 17.30 3.92
C PHE A 677 -35.93 16.81 4.92
N ARG A 678 -35.81 17.22 6.19
CA ARG A 678 -36.70 16.83 7.28
C ARG A 678 -38.20 16.94 6.96
N PRO A 679 -38.72 18.01 6.32
CA PRO A 679 -40.14 18.08 5.98
C PRO A 679 -40.61 16.93 5.08
N LEU A 680 -39.80 16.50 4.11
CA LEU A 680 -40.11 15.36 3.25
C LEU A 680 -40.07 14.04 4.03
N LYS A 681 -39.09 13.88 4.93
CA LYS A 681 -39.02 12.71 5.82
C LYS A 681 -40.25 12.62 6.72
N GLU A 682 -40.73 13.74 7.28
CA GLU A 682 -41.95 13.77 8.11
C GLU A 682 -43.20 13.38 7.29
N GLN A 683 -43.29 13.81 6.02
CA GLN A 683 -44.37 13.38 5.12
C GLN A 683 -44.34 11.87 4.81
N LEU A 684 -43.15 11.28 4.67
CA LEU A 684 -43.01 9.83 4.54
C LEU A 684 -43.48 9.10 5.80
N LEU A 685 -43.11 9.59 6.98
CA LEU A 685 -43.50 8.99 8.26
C LEU A 685 -45.01 9.09 8.53
N GLU A 686 -45.65 10.16 8.07
CA GLU A 686 -47.10 10.37 8.20
C GLU A 686 -47.90 9.47 7.26
N LYS A 687 -47.40 9.23 6.04
CA LYS A 687 -48.17 8.60 4.96
C LYS A 687 -47.85 7.12 4.74
N LEU A 688 -46.76 6.61 5.33
CA LEU A 688 -46.31 5.23 5.19
C LEU A 688 -46.46 4.45 6.49
N ASN A 689 -46.89 3.20 6.39
CA ASN A 689 -46.99 2.25 7.49
C ASN A 689 -45.72 1.36 7.52
N PRO A 690 -45.13 1.07 8.70
CA PRO A 690 -44.01 0.12 8.81
C PRO A 690 -44.26 -1.29 8.25
N ASP A 691 -45.50 -1.75 8.23
CA ASP A 691 -45.87 -3.15 7.88
C ASP A 691 -46.20 -3.38 6.40
N GLU A 692 -46.31 -2.31 5.59
CA GLU A 692 -46.59 -2.42 4.15
C GLU A 692 -45.32 -2.58 3.31
N SER A 693 -45.46 -3.24 2.16
CA SER A 693 -44.37 -3.34 1.16
C SER A 693 -44.15 -1.99 0.49
N ILE A 694 -42.94 -1.44 0.61
CA ILE A 694 -42.59 -0.10 0.12
C ILE A 694 -41.40 -0.17 -0.82
N ARG A 695 -41.58 0.33 -2.03
CA ARG A 695 -40.51 0.49 -3.00
C ARG A 695 -40.08 1.95 -3.06
N ILE A 696 -38.79 2.21 -2.83
CA ILE A 696 -38.23 3.56 -2.94
C ILE A 696 -37.36 3.65 -4.19
N LEU A 697 -37.76 4.47 -5.15
CA LEU A 697 -36.98 4.77 -6.36
C LEU A 697 -36.27 6.10 -6.21
N LEU A 698 -34.95 6.07 -6.37
CA LEU A 698 -34.14 7.27 -6.49
C LEU A 698 -33.93 7.60 -7.96
N GLN A 699 -34.54 8.70 -8.42
CA GLN A 699 -34.34 9.24 -9.77
C GLN A 699 -33.30 10.35 -9.72
N THR A 700 -32.14 10.11 -10.33
CA THR A 700 -31.03 11.07 -10.38
C THR A 700 -30.14 10.81 -11.59
N GLU A 701 -29.62 11.86 -12.21
CA GLU A 701 -28.55 11.77 -13.23
C GLU A 701 -27.14 11.89 -12.64
N ASP A 702 -27.02 12.09 -11.33
CA ASP A 702 -25.72 12.21 -10.67
C ASP A 702 -25.06 10.83 -10.47
N ASN A 703 -24.01 10.58 -11.25
CA ASN A 703 -23.27 9.32 -11.23
C ASN A 703 -22.54 9.06 -9.90
N GLN A 704 -22.16 10.12 -9.16
CA GLN A 704 -21.50 9.95 -7.86
C GLN A 704 -22.51 9.50 -6.80
N LEU A 705 -23.72 10.05 -6.81
CA LEU A 705 -24.79 9.69 -5.91
C LEU A 705 -25.31 8.28 -6.17
N ARG A 706 -25.39 7.86 -7.44
CA ARG A 706 -25.72 6.48 -7.82
C ARG A 706 -24.75 5.45 -7.24
N ARG A 707 -23.54 5.83 -6.82
CA ARG A 707 -22.56 4.94 -6.17
C ARG A 707 -22.74 4.84 -4.65
N ILE A 708 -23.32 5.85 -4.01
CA ILE A 708 -23.46 5.90 -2.55
C ILE A 708 -24.55 4.91 -2.07
N PRO A 709 -24.29 4.09 -1.03
CA PRO A 709 -25.23 3.11 -0.51
C PRO A 709 -26.34 3.77 0.33
N LEU A 710 -27.29 4.44 -0.32
CA LEU A 710 -28.38 5.17 0.36
C LEU A 710 -29.40 4.27 1.07
N HIS A 711 -29.36 2.96 0.86
CA HIS A 711 -30.12 1.99 1.65
C HIS A 711 -29.65 1.93 3.12
N LEU A 712 -28.53 2.58 3.46
CA LEU A 712 -28.05 2.75 4.85
C LEU A 712 -28.83 3.82 5.62
N TRP A 713 -29.83 4.43 5.00
CA TRP A 713 -30.72 5.35 5.66
C TRP A 713 -31.47 4.66 6.82
N ASP A 714 -31.41 5.27 8.00
CA ASP A 714 -32.07 4.82 9.24
C ASP A 714 -33.59 4.57 9.08
N PHE A 715 -34.21 5.15 8.06
CA PHE A 715 -35.58 4.86 7.65
C PHE A 715 -35.85 3.36 7.48
N PHE A 716 -34.91 2.62 6.88
CA PHE A 716 -35.07 1.19 6.60
C PHE A 716 -35.00 0.29 7.83
N GLU A 717 -34.60 0.81 8.99
CA GLU A 717 -34.67 0.10 10.27
C GLU A 717 -36.12 0.02 10.77
N ARG A 718 -36.89 1.11 10.58
CA ARG A 718 -38.30 1.19 10.96
C ARG A 718 -39.22 0.54 9.91
N TYR A 719 -38.89 0.67 8.63
CA TYR A 719 -39.68 0.14 7.52
C TYR A 719 -39.03 -1.12 6.97
N SER A 720 -39.20 -2.24 7.69
CA SER A 720 -38.48 -3.50 7.43
C SER A 720 -38.81 -4.16 6.09
N GLN A 721 -39.96 -3.82 5.50
CA GLN A 721 -40.42 -4.29 4.18
C GLN A 721 -40.06 -3.31 3.04
N ALA A 722 -39.33 -2.23 3.34
CA ALA A 722 -38.92 -1.25 2.35
C ALA A 722 -37.57 -1.58 1.72
N GLU A 723 -37.40 -1.34 0.42
CA GLU A 723 -36.10 -1.45 -0.26
C GLU A 723 -35.95 -0.39 -1.34
N MET A 724 -34.70 0.03 -1.58
CA MET A 724 -34.34 1.12 -2.49
C MET A 724 -33.77 0.61 -3.82
N ALA A 725 -34.13 1.28 -4.91
CA ALA A 725 -33.50 1.09 -6.22
C ALA A 725 -33.16 2.41 -6.89
N LEU A 726 -32.26 2.31 -7.88
CA LEU A 726 -31.89 3.41 -8.76
C LEU A 726 -32.78 3.41 -10.00
N SER A 727 -33.06 4.60 -10.51
CA SER A 727 -33.90 4.77 -11.69
C SER A 727 -33.41 5.94 -12.54
N ALA A 728 -33.52 5.81 -13.87
CA ALA A 728 -33.22 6.89 -14.80
C ALA A 728 -34.31 8.00 -14.70
N THR A 729 -33.94 9.24 -14.97
CA THR A 729 -34.93 10.34 -14.96
C THR A 729 -35.84 10.32 -16.19
N THR A 730 -35.35 9.74 -17.30
CA THR A 730 -36.11 9.57 -18.54
C THR A 730 -36.47 8.09 -18.73
N TYR A 731 -37.75 7.82 -18.98
CA TYR A 731 -38.25 6.47 -19.16
C TYR A 731 -39.53 6.45 -20.01
N GLU A 732 -39.78 5.29 -20.62
CA GLU A 732 -41.01 5.03 -21.38
C GLU A 732 -41.69 3.75 -20.85
N ARG A 733 -43.02 3.78 -20.72
CA ARG A 733 -43.83 2.60 -20.41
C ARG A 733 -44.18 1.89 -21.72
N LYS A 734 -43.63 0.69 -21.94
CA LYS A 734 -44.04 -0.16 -23.07
C LYS A 734 -45.13 -1.13 -22.62
N LEU A 735 -46.26 -1.15 -23.31
CA LEU A 735 -47.32 -2.14 -23.10
C LEU A 735 -46.79 -3.53 -23.49
N LYS A 736 -46.83 -4.48 -22.55
CA LYS A 736 -46.38 -5.86 -22.77
C LYS A 736 -47.58 -6.80 -22.78
N PHE A 737 -47.59 -7.73 -23.74
CA PHE A 737 -48.45 -8.90 -23.70
C PHE A 737 -47.67 -10.03 -23.03
N GLN A 738 -48.00 -10.36 -21.78
CA GLN A 738 -47.47 -11.55 -21.11
C GLN A 738 -48.43 -12.72 -21.34
N SER A 739 -47.95 -13.75 -22.04
CA SER A 739 -48.63 -15.05 -22.08
C SER A 739 -48.25 -15.84 -20.82
N PRO A 740 -49.17 -16.58 -20.18
CA PRO A 740 -48.84 -17.44 -19.06
C PRO A 740 -47.85 -18.51 -19.49
N LYS A 741 -46.65 -18.51 -18.90
CA LYS A 741 -45.58 -19.47 -19.19
C LYS A 741 -45.52 -20.54 -18.09
N SER A 742 -45.19 -21.77 -18.46
CA SER A 742 -45.10 -22.91 -17.53
C SER A 742 -43.75 -22.99 -16.80
N HIS A 743 -42.69 -22.35 -17.32
CA HIS A 743 -41.33 -22.37 -16.79
C HIS A 743 -40.62 -21.04 -17.08
N VAL A 744 -39.67 -20.63 -16.23
CA VAL A 744 -38.83 -19.43 -16.41
C VAL A 744 -37.62 -19.76 -17.28
N ARG A 745 -37.40 -19.01 -18.36
CA ARG A 745 -36.26 -19.21 -19.28
C ARG A 745 -35.12 -18.26 -18.95
N ILE A 746 -33.94 -18.83 -18.67
CA ILE A 746 -32.74 -18.08 -18.29
C ILE A 746 -31.66 -18.28 -19.35
N LEU A 747 -31.17 -17.18 -19.93
CA LEU A 747 -29.92 -17.18 -20.70
C LEU A 747 -28.77 -16.86 -19.76
N ALA A 748 -27.90 -17.83 -19.49
CA ALA A 748 -26.77 -17.70 -18.58
C ALA A 748 -25.45 -17.65 -19.35
N ILE A 749 -24.83 -16.47 -19.37
CA ILE A 749 -23.53 -16.22 -19.97
C ILE A 749 -22.46 -16.36 -18.89
N LEU A 750 -21.65 -17.41 -18.99
CA LEU A 750 -20.48 -17.64 -18.15
C LEU A 750 -19.25 -17.19 -18.95
N GLY A 751 -18.78 -15.97 -18.67
CA GLY A 751 -17.70 -15.31 -19.39
C GLY A 751 -16.31 -15.82 -19.00
N ASP A 752 -15.30 -14.97 -19.23
CA ASP A 752 -13.90 -15.25 -18.89
C ASP A 752 -13.76 -15.77 -17.44
N SER A 753 -13.31 -17.01 -17.31
CA SER A 753 -13.19 -17.74 -16.05
C SER A 753 -11.84 -17.58 -15.35
N THR A 754 -10.94 -16.76 -15.89
CA THR A 754 -9.61 -16.52 -15.31
C THR A 754 -9.75 -16.08 -13.84
N ASP A 755 -9.10 -16.78 -12.91
CA ASP A 755 -9.10 -16.43 -11.48
C ASP A 755 -10.48 -16.36 -10.76
N ILE A 756 -11.57 -16.86 -11.37
CA ILE A 756 -12.94 -16.90 -10.78
C ILE A 756 -13.63 -18.27 -10.97
N ASN A 757 -14.50 -18.66 -10.04
CA ASN A 757 -15.18 -19.96 -10.10
C ASN A 757 -16.61 -19.88 -10.69
N ILE A 758 -16.70 -19.77 -12.02
CA ILE A 758 -17.99 -19.74 -12.74
C ILE A 758 -18.79 -21.07 -12.65
N GLN A 759 -18.15 -22.18 -12.28
CA GLN A 759 -18.84 -23.47 -12.12
C GLN A 759 -19.78 -23.47 -10.91
N LYS A 760 -19.45 -22.70 -9.87
CA LYS A 760 -20.34 -22.54 -8.73
C LYS A 760 -21.56 -21.68 -9.07
N ASP A 761 -21.41 -20.64 -9.88
CA ASP A 761 -22.55 -19.88 -10.42
C ASP A 761 -23.46 -20.79 -11.28
N ARG A 762 -22.86 -21.64 -12.13
CA ARG A 762 -23.59 -22.65 -12.93
C ARG A 762 -24.42 -23.58 -12.06
N ALA A 763 -23.81 -24.18 -11.03
CA ALA A 763 -24.48 -25.13 -10.14
C ALA A 763 -25.67 -24.49 -9.39
N LEU A 764 -25.60 -23.21 -9.04
CA LEU A 764 -26.71 -22.49 -8.41
C LEU A 764 -27.90 -22.31 -9.36
N LEU A 765 -27.64 -22.05 -10.64
CA LEU A 765 -28.68 -21.89 -11.66
C LEU A 765 -29.32 -23.23 -12.04
N GLU A 766 -28.54 -24.32 -12.09
CA GLU A 766 -29.05 -25.67 -12.39
C GLU A 766 -30.01 -26.21 -11.31
N GLN A 767 -29.96 -25.68 -10.09
CA GLN A 767 -30.79 -26.11 -8.96
C GLN A 767 -32.16 -25.42 -8.91
N LEU A 768 -32.48 -24.53 -9.85
CA LEU A 768 -33.68 -23.69 -9.79
C LEU A 768 -34.95 -24.45 -10.20
N PRO A 769 -36.02 -24.39 -9.38
CA PRO A 769 -37.27 -25.08 -9.68
C PRO A 769 -38.00 -24.44 -10.87
N ASN A 770 -38.60 -25.26 -11.72
CA ASN A 770 -39.41 -24.84 -12.87
C ASN A 770 -38.68 -23.87 -13.82
N THR A 771 -37.39 -24.11 -14.07
CA THR A 771 -36.57 -23.28 -14.97
C THR A 771 -36.04 -24.05 -16.18
N GLN A 772 -35.86 -23.34 -17.28
CA GLN A 772 -35.06 -23.77 -18.42
C GLN A 772 -33.86 -22.84 -18.52
N VAL A 773 -32.66 -23.34 -18.19
CA VAL A 773 -31.42 -22.55 -18.25
C VAL A 773 -30.62 -22.97 -19.47
N ASN A 774 -30.28 -22.01 -20.34
CA ASN A 774 -29.33 -22.21 -21.43
C ASN A 774 -27.99 -21.58 -21.07
N PHE A 775 -26.93 -22.38 -21.04
CA PHE A 775 -25.60 -21.94 -20.65
C PHE A 775 -24.73 -21.65 -21.88
N LEU A 776 -24.27 -20.42 -21.99
CA LEU A 776 -23.21 -20.02 -22.91
C LEU A 776 -21.92 -19.87 -22.12
N VAL A 777 -21.03 -20.88 -22.24
CA VAL A 777 -19.72 -20.89 -21.54
C VAL A 777 -18.64 -20.40 -22.49
N GLU A 778 -18.01 -19.30 -22.12
CA GLU A 778 -17.00 -18.59 -22.91
C GLU A 778 -17.39 -18.47 -24.41
N PRO A 779 -18.61 -18.02 -24.75
CA PRO A 779 -19.11 -18.08 -26.12
C PRO A 779 -18.37 -17.12 -27.05
N GLN A 780 -18.38 -17.42 -28.35
CA GLN A 780 -18.04 -16.44 -29.37
C GLN A 780 -19.13 -15.36 -29.49
N ARG A 781 -18.75 -14.14 -29.83
CA ARG A 781 -19.67 -12.99 -30.02
C ARG A 781 -20.90 -13.32 -30.86
N GLN A 782 -20.71 -14.04 -31.96
CA GLN A 782 -21.79 -14.34 -32.90
C GLN A 782 -22.83 -15.28 -32.28
N VAL A 783 -22.40 -16.29 -31.51
CA VAL A 783 -23.30 -17.22 -30.81
C VAL A 783 -24.17 -16.48 -29.80
N LEU A 784 -23.58 -15.58 -29.01
CA LEU A 784 -24.34 -14.76 -28.06
C LEU A 784 -25.36 -13.86 -28.78
N ASN A 785 -24.94 -13.20 -29.87
CA ASN A 785 -25.85 -12.37 -30.65
C ASN A 785 -27.03 -13.21 -31.16
N ASP A 786 -26.76 -14.35 -31.80
CA ASP A 786 -27.79 -15.20 -32.40
C ASP A 786 -28.78 -15.74 -31.36
N GLU A 787 -28.31 -16.16 -30.18
CA GLU A 787 -29.16 -16.60 -29.07
C GLU A 787 -30.09 -15.49 -28.54
N LEU A 788 -29.62 -14.24 -28.51
CA LEU A 788 -30.43 -13.08 -28.13
C LEU A 788 -31.49 -12.72 -29.19
N TRP A 789 -31.30 -13.10 -30.46
CA TRP A 789 -32.25 -12.83 -31.55
C TRP A 789 -33.29 -13.94 -31.75
N LEU A 790 -32.90 -15.19 -31.56
CA LEU A 790 -33.66 -16.36 -31.99
C LEU A 790 -34.63 -16.88 -30.93
N GLN A 791 -34.27 -16.77 -29.66
CA GLN A 791 -35.02 -17.35 -28.54
C GLN A 791 -35.60 -16.26 -27.64
N GLU A 792 -36.71 -16.57 -26.98
CA GLU A 792 -37.30 -15.68 -25.99
C GLU A 792 -36.74 -16.00 -24.60
N TRP A 793 -36.25 -14.99 -23.90
CA TRP A 793 -35.66 -15.12 -22.56
C TRP A 793 -36.45 -14.32 -21.53
N ASP A 794 -36.56 -14.81 -20.30
CA ASP A 794 -37.21 -14.10 -19.19
C ASP A 794 -36.16 -13.42 -18.30
N ILE A 795 -35.03 -14.11 -18.07
CA ILE A 795 -33.88 -13.62 -17.30
C ILE A 795 -32.60 -13.74 -18.14
N LEU A 796 -31.79 -12.67 -18.13
CA LEU A 796 -30.42 -12.66 -18.64
C LEU A 796 -29.47 -12.67 -17.44
N PHE A 797 -28.59 -13.65 -17.34
CA PHE A 797 -27.58 -13.74 -16.29
C PHE A 797 -26.18 -13.66 -16.89
N PHE A 798 -25.31 -12.86 -16.29
CA PHE A 798 -23.90 -12.78 -16.64
C PHE A 798 -23.02 -12.97 -15.39
N ALA A 799 -22.05 -13.89 -15.48
CA ALA A 799 -20.96 -14.03 -14.52
C ALA A 799 -19.62 -14.06 -15.28
N GLY A 800 -18.71 -13.16 -14.91
CA GLY A 800 -17.42 -13.01 -15.60
C GLY A 800 -16.75 -11.68 -15.26
N HIS A 801 -15.62 -11.41 -15.91
CA HIS A 801 -14.92 -10.14 -15.78
C HIS A 801 -15.63 -8.99 -16.50
N SER A 802 -15.73 -7.82 -15.85
CA SER A 802 -16.20 -6.58 -16.45
C SER A 802 -15.34 -5.39 -16.03
N PHE A 803 -15.19 -4.39 -16.89
CA PHE A 803 -14.39 -3.18 -16.64
C PHE A 803 -14.97 -1.99 -17.42
N SER A 804 -14.79 -0.76 -16.95
CA SER A 804 -15.13 0.45 -17.71
C SER A 804 -13.90 1.29 -18.02
N GLU A 805 -13.91 1.96 -19.17
CA GLU A 805 -12.92 2.99 -19.52
C GLU A 805 -13.21 4.30 -18.79
N SER A 806 -12.20 4.81 -18.06
CA SER A 806 -12.33 5.97 -17.15
C SER A 806 -12.66 7.29 -17.83
N GLU A 807 -12.39 7.43 -19.13
CA GLU A 807 -12.62 8.67 -19.90
C GLU A 807 -13.96 8.68 -20.66
N ALA A 808 -14.52 7.51 -21.00
CA ALA A 808 -15.70 7.41 -21.85
C ALA A 808 -16.97 6.93 -21.12
N GLY A 809 -16.85 6.39 -19.90
CA GLY A 809 -17.99 5.83 -19.16
C GLY A 809 -18.57 4.55 -19.79
N ILE A 810 -17.83 3.95 -20.73
CA ILE A 810 -18.26 2.76 -21.46
C ILE A 810 -17.84 1.52 -20.68
N GLY A 811 -18.82 0.73 -20.26
CA GLY A 811 -18.64 -0.57 -19.60
C GLY A 811 -18.51 -1.71 -20.61
N TYR A 812 -17.49 -2.54 -20.40
CA TYR A 812 -17.19 -3.75 -21.15
C TYR A 812 -17.38 -4.97 -20.25
N PHE A 813 -17.85 -6.07 -20.82
CA PHE A 813 -17.85 -7.37 -20.16
C PHE A 813 -17.21 -8.43 -21.05
N ARG A 814 -16.34 -9.25 -20.45
CA ARG A 814 -15.57 -10.29 -21.13
C ARG A 814 -16.40 -11.55 -21.24
N ILE A 815 -16.85 -11.84 -22.45
CA ILE A 815 -17.64 -13.05 -22.73
C ILE A 815 -16.77 -14.28 -22.91
N ASN A 816 -15.47 -14.11 -23.17
CA ASN A 816 -14.45 -15.16 -23.19
C ASN A 816 -13.07 -14.51 -22.98
N PRO A 817 -11.96 -15.28 -22.90
CA PRO A 817 -10.62 -14.72 -22.66
C PRO A 817 -10.11 -13.74 -23.73
N THR A 818 -10.68 -13.76 -24.94
CA THR A 818 -10.22 -12.96 -26.09
C THR A 818 -11.17 -11.82 -26.47
N ASP A 819 -12.46 -11.96 -26.19
CA ASP A 819 -13.52 -11.04 -26.62
C ASP A 819 -14.12 -10.28 -25.44
N SER A 820 -14.18 -8.96 -25.58
CA SER A 820 -14.91 -8.05 -24.70
C SER A 820 -16.00 -7.35 -25.49
N LEU A 821 -17.18 -7.18 -24.90
CA LEU A 821 -18.32 -6.52 -25.55
C LEU A 821 -18.82 -5.35 -24.72
N THR A 822 -19.27 -4.32 -25.43
CA THR A 822 -20.07 -3.23 -24.87
C THR A 822 -21.56 -3.51 -25.01
N ILE A 823 -22.36 -2.82 -24.22
CA ILE A 823 -23.82 -2.86 -24.33
C ILE A 823 -24.30 -2.23 -25.66
N VAL A 824 -23.59 -1.22 -26.16
CA VAL A 824 -23.89 -0.58 -27.45
C VAL A 824 -23.77 -1.59 -28.60
N GLU A 825 -22.78 -2.48 -28.55
CA GLU A 825 -22.58 -3.52 -29.55
C GLU A 825 -23.67 -4.60 -29.56
N LEU A 826 -24.36 -4.80 -28.43
CA LEU A 826 -25.49 -5.72 -28.30
C LEU A 826 -26.85 -5.01 -28.32
N LYS A 827 -26.87 -3.69 -28.57
CA LYS A 827 -28.06 -2.84 -28.42
C LYS A 827 -29.28 -3.42 -29.15
N ASN A 828 -29.11 -3.81 -30.40
CA ASN A 828 -30.20 -4.31 -31.24
C ASN A 828 -30.69 -5.70 -30.79
N ALA A 829 -29.76 -6.59 -30.44
CA ALA A 829 -30.08 -7.94 -29.98
C ALA A 829 -30.81 -7.90 -28.62
N LEU A 830 -30.33 -7.08 -27.68
CA LEU A 830 -30.99 -6.88 -26.39
C LEU A 830 -32.35 -6.20 -26.54
N THR A 831 -32.48 -5.21 -27.43
CA THR A 831 -33.78 -4.57 -27.74
C THR A 831 -34.78 -5.61 -28.25
N LYS A 832 -34.33 -6.55 -29.10
CA LYS A 832 -35.16 -7.66 -29.58
C LYS A 832 -35.56 -8.61 -28.46
N ALA A 833 -34.61 -9.03 -27.61
CA ALA A 833 -34.87 -9.90 -26.46
C ALA A 833 -35.87 -9.27 -25.47
N ILE A 834 -35.76 -7.95 -25.21
CA ILE A 834 -36.73 -7.19 -24.39
C ILE A 834 -38.12 -7.22 -25.01
N ALA A 835 -38.22 -6.98 -26.33
CA ALA A 835 -39.49 -7.05 -27.05
C ALA A 835 -40.10 -8.47 -27.04
N GLN A 836 -39.27 -9.51 -26.88
CA GLN A 836 -39.65 -10.92 -26.79
C GLN A 836 -39.90 -11.42 -25.35
N GLY A 837 -39.73 -10.58 -24.33
CA GLY A 837 -40.15 -10.89 -22.97
C GLY A 837 -39.07 -10.86 -21.90
N LEU A 838 -37.84 -10.41 -22.19
CA LEU A 838 -36.79 -10.25 -21.18
C LEU A 838 -37.21 -9.23 -20.11
N GLN A 839 -37.22 -9.66 -18.85
CA GLN A 839 -37.74 -8.87 -17.72
C GLN A 839 -36.70 -8.53 -16.65
N LEU A 840 -35.71 -9.39 -16.46
CA LEU A 840 -34.66 -9.19 -15.45
C LEU A 840 -33.28 -9.48 -16.05
N ALA A 841 -32.33 -8.57 -15.82
CA ALA A 841 -30.91 -8.81 -16.12
C ALA A 841 -30.08 -8.79 -14.83
N ILE A 842 -29.29 -9.83 -14.60
CA ILE A 842 -28.44 -9.99 -13.41
C ILE A 842 -26.98 -9.98 -13.86
N PHE A 843 -26.27 -8.90 -13.55
CA PHE A 843 -24.85 -8.77 -13.84
C PHE A 843 -24.05 -9.06 -12.58
N ASN A 844 -23.72 -10.34 -12.38
CA ASN A 844 -22.91 -10.80 -11.26
C ASN A 844 -21.41 -10.56 -11.54
N SER A 845 -21.05 -9.29 -11.79
CA SER A 845 -19.70 -8.86 -12.19
C SER A 845 -19.34 -7.53 -11.53
N CYS A 846 -18.07 -7.11 -11.65
CA CYS A 846 -17.49 -6.05 -10.81
C CYS A 846 -17.72 -4.59 -11.26
N ASP A 847 -18.14 -4.31 -12.50
CA ASP A 847 -18.46 -2.95 -12.94
C ASP A 847 -19.93 -2.78 -13.36
N GLY A 848 -20.80 -2.93 -12.35
CA GLY A 848 -22.24 -2.97 -12.55
C GLY A 848 -22.88 -1.61 -12.90
N LEU A 849 -22.36 -0.49 -12.37
CA LEU A 849 -22.97 0.83 -12.57
C LEU A 849 -22.65 1.46 -13.93
N GLY A 850 -21.44 1.23 -14.47
CA GLY A 850 -21.10 1.62 -15.84
C GLY A 850 -21.96 0.87 -16.86
N LEU A 851 -22.13 -0.45 -16.65
CA LEU A 851 -23.05 -1.27 -17.45
C LEU A 851 -24.51 -0.83 -17.28
N ALA A 852 -24.98 -0.57 -16.06
CA ALA A 852 -26.35 -0.15 -15.78
C ALA A 852 -26.71 1.18 -16.46
N THR A 853 -25.76 2.11 -16.56
CA THR A 853 -25.96 3.39 -17.26
C THR A 853 -26.16 3.16 -18.76
N ASN A 854 -25.31 2.34 -19.39
CA ASN A 854 -25.43 1.99 -20.81
C ASN A 854 -26.65 1.10 -21.11
N LEU A 855 -27.14 0.35 -20.12
CA LEU A 855 -28.33 -0.50 -20.22
C LEU A 855 -29.64 0.25 -19.91
N ALA A 856 -29.59 1.36 -19.17
CA ALA A 856 -30.76 2.19 -18.93
C ALA A 856 -31.33 2.74 -20.25
N ASP A 857 -30.47 3.10 -21.21
CA ASP A 857 -30.85 3.50 -22.58
C ASP A 857 -31.61 2.40 -23.34
N LEU A 858 -31.38 1.13 -23.00
CA LEU A 858 -32.07 -0.02 -23.58
C LEU A 858 -33.45 -0.27 -22.98
N HIS A 859 -33.81 0.44 -21.90
CA HIS A 859 -35.08 0.30 -21.19
C HIS A 859 -35.30 -1.13 -20.69
N ILE A 860 -34.24 -1.82 -20.23
CA ILE A 860 -34.41 -3.10 -19.53
C ILE A 860 -35.30 -2.87 -18.31
N PRO A 861 -36.34 -3.69 -18.08
CA PRO A 861 -37.32 -3.41 -17.04
C PRO A 861 -36.70 -3.33 -15.65
N GLN A 862 -35.91 -4.35 -15.29
CA GLN A 862 -35.27 -4.49 -13.98
C GLN A 862 -33.88 -5.10 -14.15
N MET A 863 -32.92 -4.62 -13.35
CA MET A 863 -31.55 -5.11 -13.34
C MET A 863 -31.01 -5.21 -11.91
N ILE A 864 -30.14 -6.20 -11.69
CA ILE A 864 -29.33 -6.28 -10.46
C ILE A 864 -27.87 -6.15 -10.86
N VAL A 865 -27.19 -5.19 -10.25
CA VAL A 865 -25.79 -4.85 -10.53
C VAL A 865 -25.01 -4.61 -9.24
N MET A 866 -23.68 -4.58 -9.32
CA MET A 866 -22.81 -4.27 -8.18
C MET A 866 -22.29 -2.83 -8.24
N ARG A 867 -22.34 -2.11 -7.12
CA ARG A 867 -21.86 -0.71 -7.01
C ARG A 867 -20.34 -0.59 -7.16
N GLU A 868 -19.62 -1.58 -6.65
CA GLU A 868 -18.16 -1.65 -6.62
C GLU A 868 -17.69 -3.07 -6.95
N PRO A 869 -16.39 -3.25 -7.27
CA PRO A 869 -15.82 -4.56 -7.58
C PRO A 869 -16.09 -5.58 -6.47
N ILE A 870 -16.78 -6.66 -6.82
CA ILE A 870 -17.20 -7.71 -5.89
C ILE A 870 -16.24 -8.92 -5.88
N PRO A 871 -15.86 -9.45 -4.70
CA PRO A 871 -15.15 -10.72 -4.60
C PRO A 871 -16.01 -11.91 -5.04
N ASP A 872 -15.39 -12.93 -5.63
CA ASP A 872 -16.12 -14.08 -6.21
C ASP A 872 -17.02 -14.79 -5.20
N LYS A 873 -16.53 -14.96 -3.95
CA LYS A 873 -17.30 -15.55 -2.85
C LYS A 873 -18.53 -14.73 -2.48
N VAL A 874 -18.44 -13.40 -2.47
CA VAL A 874 -19.56 -12.51 -2.11
C VAL A 874 -20.61 -12.53 -3.23
N ALA A 875 -20.17 -12.51 -4.50
CA ALA A 875 -21.03 -12.61 -5.67
C ALA A 875 -21.85 -13.92 -5.69
N GLN A 876 -21.21 -15.05 -5.39
CA GLN A 876 -21.88 -16.36 -5.34
C GLN A 876 -22.85 -16.49 -4.16
N GLU A 877 -22.48 -16.00 -2.96
CA GLU A 877 -23.37 -16.05 -1.80
C GLU A 877 -24.57 -15.11 -1.98
N PHE A 878 -24.38 -13.94 -2.60
CA PHE A 878 -25.50 -13.07 -2.98
C PHE A 878 -26.44 -13.80 -3.95
N LEU A 879 -25.90 -14.35 -5.04
CA LEU A 879 -26.68 -15.04 -6.07
C LEU A 879 -27.48 -16.20 -5.46
N LYS A 880 -26.84 -17.03 -4.64
CA LYS A 880 -27.48 -18.14 -3.94
C LYS A 880 -28.66 -17.67 -3.08
N ASN A 881 -28.42 -16.68 -2.23
CA ASN A 881 -29.45 -16.18 -1.32
C ASN A 881 -30.60 -15.52 -2.08
N PHE A 882 -30.28 -14.71 -3.11
CA PHE A 882 -31.27 -14.04 -3.95
C PHE A 882 -32.15 -15.05 -4.70
N LEU A 883 -31.54 -15.99 -5.42
CA LEU A 883 -32.27 -16.99 -6.19
C LEU A 883 -33.12 -17.88 -5.29
N THR A 884 -32.63 -18.23 -4.10
CA THR A 884 -33.39 -19.00 -3.11
C THR A 884 -34.68 -18.28 -2.73
N GLU A 885 -34.63 -16.98 -2.40
CA GLU A 885 -35.83 -16.25 -2.00
C GLU A 885 -36.74 -15.97 -3.20
N PHE A 886 -36.16 -15.55 -4.33
CA PHE A 886 -36.90 -15.17 -5.53
C PHE A 886 -37.63 -16.37 -6.16
N SER A 887 -36.99 -17.53 -6.28
CA SER A 887 -37.62 -18.74 -6.86
C SER A 887 -38.77 -19.31 -6.02
N HIS A 888 -38.89 -18.88 -4.75
CA HIS A 888 -39.99 -19.23 -3.86
C HIS A 888 -41.10 -18.17 -3.83
N LYS A 889 -41.22 -17.38 -4.91
CA LYS A 889 -42.28 -16.37 -5.14
C LYS A 889 -42.27 -15.18 -4.19
N LYS A 890 -41.11 -14.84 -3.59
CA LYS A 890 -40.96 -13.54 -2.96
C LYS A 890 -40.76 -12.44 -4.03
N PRO A 891 -41.35 -11.24 -3.85
CA PRO A 891 -41.15 -10.13 -4.78
C PRO A 891 -39.67 -9.72 -4.89
N LEU A 892 -39.25 -9.27 -6.08
CA LEU A 892 -37.84 -8.95 -6.38
C LEU A 892 -37.15 -8.12 -5.28
N TYR A 893 -37.78 -7.03 -4.83
CA TYR A 893 -37.21 -6.10 -3.85
C TYR A 893 -36.95 -6.75 -2.50
N GLN A 894 -37.89 -7.58 -2.04
CA GLN A 894 -37.75 -8.31 -0.78
C GLN A 894 -36.66 -9.38 -0.90
N SER A 895 -36.61 -10.11 -2.01
CA SER A 895 -35.58 -11.11 -2.27
C SER A 895 -34.17 -10.49 -2.30
N VAL A 896 -34.00 -9.32 -2.93
CA VAL A 896 -32.72 -8.60 -2.92
C VAL A 896 -32.36 -8.11 -1.51
N ARG A 897 -33.32 -7.53 -0.78
CA ARG A 897 -33.10 -7.06 0.59
C ARG A 897 -32.62 -8.18 1.50
N GLU A 898 -33.32 -9.31 1.50
CA GLU A 898 -32.95 -10.48 2.30
C GLU A 898 -31.59 -11.05 1.88
N ALA A 899 -31.33 -11.16 0.58
CA ALA A 899 -30.04 -11.61 0.08
C ALA A 899 -28.89 -10.71 0.53
N ARG A 900 -29.09 -9.39 0.52
CA ARG A 900 -28.12 -8.41 1.02
C ARG A 900 -27.91 -8.51 2.52
N MET A 901 -28.97 -8.62 3.32
CA MET A 901 -28.87 -8.78 4.78
C MET A 901 -28.07 -10.04 5.15
N LYS A 902 -28.27 -11.15 4.43
CA LYS A 902 -27.51 -12.39 4.64
C LYS A 902 -26.01 -12.26 4.35
N LEU A 903 -25.59 -11.27 3.54
CA LEU A 903 -24.16 -10.98 3.31
C LEU A 903 -23.45 -10.40 4.54
N GLN A 904 -24.19 -9.88 5.53
CA GLN A 904 -23.59 -9.38 6.78
C GLN A 904 -22.71 -10.44 7.47
N GLY A 905 -23.07 -11.73 7.35
CA GLY A 905 -22.27 -12.84 7.87
C GLY A 905 -20.87 -12.98 7.24
N LEU A 906 -20.64 -12.35 6.08
CA LEU A 906 -19.35 -12.32 5.39
C LEU A 906 -18.54 -11.05 5.67
N GLU A 907 -19.10 -10.04 6.34
CA GLU A 907 -18.46 -8.73 6.47
C GLU A 907 -17.17 -8.74 7.31
N LYS A 908 -16.99 -9.77 8.15
CA LYS A 908 -15.72 -10.02 8.85
C LYS A 908 -14.55 -10.30 7.91
N ASP A 909 -14.82 -10.95 6.78
CA ASP A 909 -13.82 -11.35 5.80
C ASP A 909 -13.86 -10.44 4.54
N PHE A 910 -14.98 -9.74 4.34
CA PHE A 910 -15.24 -8.82 3.23
C PHE A 910 -16.03 -7.59 3.71
N PRO A 911 -15.36 -6.57 4.26
CA PRO A 911 -16.01 -5.39 4.82
C PRO A 911 -17.07 -4.80 3.88
N CYS A 912 -18.24 -4.43 4.43
CA CYS A 912 -19.32 -3.78 3.69
C CYS A 912 -19.89 -4.58 2.49
N ALA A 913 -19.77 -5.92 2.50
CA ALA A 913 -20.29 -6.79 1.44
C ALA A 913 -21.78 -6.58 1.15
N SER A 914 -22.59 -6.26 2.17
CA SER A 914 -24.04 -6.02 2.02
C SER A 914 -24.38 -4.74 1.23
N TRP A 915 -23.40 -3.86 1.01
CA TRP A 915 -23.62 -2.55 0.36
C TRP A 915 -23.56 -2.63 -1.17
N LEU A 916 -22.97 -3.70 -1.71
CA LEU A 916 -22.59 -3.81 -3.12
C LEU A 916 -23.78 -4.04 -4.06
N PRO A 917 -24.70 -4.99 -3.79
CA PRO A 917 -25.79 -5.27 -4.73
C PRO A 917 -26.81 -4.14 -4.74
N VAL A 918 -27.26 -3.74 -5.93
CA VAL A 918 -28.28 -2.70 -6.11
C VAL A 918 -29.21 -3.03 -7.27
N ILE A 919 -30.49 -2.68 -7.11
CA ILE A 919 -31.49 -2.76 -8.18
C ILE A 919 -31.43 -1.48 -9.01
N CYS A 920 -31.45 -1.62 -10.34
CA CYS A 920 -31.74 -0.55 -11.27
C CYS A 920 -33.03 -0.86 -12.01
N GLN A 921 -34.00 0.05 -12.00
CA GLN A 921 -35.33 -0.22 -12.55
C GLN A 921 -35.89 0.93 -13.38
N ASN A 922 -36.57 0.58 -14.48
CA ASN A 922 -37.48 1.48 -15.18
C ASN A 922 -38.69 1.77 -14.27
N PRO A 923 -38.95 3.03 -13.91
CA PRO A 923 -39.96 3.39 -12.91
C PRO A 923 -41.40 3.11 -13.37
N ALA A 924 -41.63 2.92 -14.67
CA ALA A 924 -42.93 2.52 -15.22
C ALA A 924 -43.26 1.02 -15.09
N GLU A 925 -42.31 0.21 -14.64
CA GLU A 925 -42.47 -1.25 -14.50
C GLU A 925 -42.86 -1.61 -13.07
N ILE A 926 -43.67 -2.65 -12.93
CA ILE A 926 -44.04 -3.24 -11.63
C ILE A 926 -42.96 -4.28 -11.26
N PRO A 927 -42.59 -4.44 -9.98
CA PRO A 927 -41.62 -5.45 -9.54
C PRO A 927 -41.96 -6.85 -10.06
N LEU A 928 -40.93 -7.58 -10.49
CA LEU A 928 -41.08 -8.93 -10.99
C LEU A 928 -41.35 -9.93 -9.85
N GLU A 929 -42.17 -10.93 -10.14
CA GLU A 929 -42.37 -12.15 -9.35
C GLU A 929 -41.99 -13.37 -10.21
N TRP A 930 -41.63 -14.49 -9.56
CA TRP A 930 -41.11 -15.70 -10.20
C TRP A 930 -42.15 -16.52 -10.95
#